data_AF-A0A950J225-F1
#
_entry.id   AF-A0A950J225-F1
#
_cell.length_a   1.000
_cell.length_b   1.000
_cell.length_c   1.000
_cell.angle_alpha   90.00
_cell.angle_beta   90.00
_cell.angle_gamma   90.00
#
_symmetry.space_group_name_H-M   'P 1'
#
loop_
_entity.id
_entity.type
_entity.pdbx_description
1 polymer ?
#
loop_
_entity_poly.entity_id
_entity_poly.type
_entity_poly.pdbx_seq_one_letter_code
_entity_poly.pdbx_strand_id
1 'polypeptide(L)'
;MFAQSQGEGEGGGLVPYALFSKMEQPQHGLFTVWERNGRVALELRPDQFNKDFVETAVPINGLGGYFVTSGQTDFQEARIVRFVRTSDRTVAIIWPHTRFMATPGTPLANSVRASTSDSVVTIAKVMSTDPLTGDVVFDVSGLLGDVMDMTDVLNQAIADPEDPSTHYRLDSERTYFGPSKAFPKNVLIEADQTFVSFKPAVIDTVPDPRSVQIKVHYNLAELPVNPDYMPRLFDDRVGYWDNAHVDFSRDYRRDNRVHYILRWDVRPSDPTARVSPAKDPIVYYLSNTIPQQYRAPIRDALLTWNNAFRRIGISNAVVVKDQPTDSNWDPDDIRYNVVRWLSEANNGGFAEAQVLYNPYTGQIFRSAIVVDSDLMRYGKLEYLDLTPPEHAARVPRGHFTDPSYSSGAQAQYAYGILALSLMNGLDADRIPASYSYDYLKSIVLHESGHDFGLMHNFIGSEAYTAKQRQSKACTHQYGVATSVMEYAPLNLWPKGTPNGDYFQTVLGPYDYHVIQWGYGRIVGARSPDQEKPTLDRWASAWSNARYRLASDEDVAWTGGHAIDPRVAQWDLTNDNIGWCQTQMNMSHGLIGTLDRRFPSIEQPYEEERVAFGRLVGAYARCARILSHYVGGEYLSRAHRGDPHAVAPLTYVPLAEQKRAFASLDRYVFSSRAWNFSPSLMNKLVYTENESDWGYNPPTQHGVSASMLASALQASLYRNFFSPTMLQRLDDMSSRYGHKTMGLTDLFQWMQQTVYGDLSHPGST
;
A
#
# COMPACT_ATOMS: atom_id res chain seq x y z
N MET A 1 43.38 13.40 10.60
CA MET A 1 44.77 13.73 10.22
C MET A 1 45.35 12.49 9.54
N PHE A 2 45.15 12.39 8.22
CA PHE A 2 45.86 11.46 7.33
C PHE A 2 46.12 12.19 6.02
N ALA A 3 47.30 11.91 5.48
CA ALA A 3 48.10 12.82 4.70
C ALA A 3 47.62 13.00 3.27
N GLN A 4 47.74 14.26 2.83
CA GLN A 4 47.90 14.65 1.44
C GLN A 4 48.93 13.76 0.74
N SER A 5 48.48 12.98 -0.25
CA SER A 5 49.30 12.69 -1.43
C SER A 5 48.85 13.65 -2.53
N GLN A 6 49.36 14.88 -2.43
CA GLN A 6 49.42 15.78 -3.57
C GLN A 6 50.30 15.13 -4.64
N GLY A 7 49.69 14.75 -5.76
CA GLY A 7 50.38 14.05 -6.83
C GLY A 7 49.57 13.81 -8.10
N GLU A 8 48.48 14.54 -8.34
CA GLU A 8 47.89 14.71 -9.68
C GLU A 8 47.50 16.19 -9.83
N GLY A 9 48.01 16.81 -10.88
CA GLY A 9 48.11 18.26 -11.00
C GLY A 9 46.79 19.01 -11.05
N GLU A 10 46.79 20.18 -10.41
CA GLU A 10 45.84 21.29 -10.59
C GLU A 10 45.99 21.94 -11.99
N GLY A 11 45.99 21.13 -13.04
CA GLY A 11 45.87 21.57 -14.43
C GLY A 11 44.57 21.02 -15.00
N GLY A 12 43.57 21.88 -15.17
CA GLY A 12 42.21 21.52 -15.62
C GLY A 12 42.09 21.05 -17.08
N GLY A 13 42.90 20.07 -17.48
CA GLY A 13 42.80 19.34 -18.75
C GLY A 13 42.22 17.94 -18.54
N LEU A 14 41.53 17.42 -19.56
CA LEU A 14 41.01 16.05 -19.58
C LEU A 14 42.16 15.03 -19.52
N VAL A 15 41.97 13.92 -18.81
CA VAL A 15 42.93 12.82 -18.82
C VAL A 15 42.85 12.13 -20.19
N PRO A 16 43.96 11.88 -20.90
CA PRO A 16 43.92 11.15 -22.17
C PRO A 16 43.26 9.77 -22.02
N TYR A 17 42.32 9.43 -22.91
CA TYR A 17 41.54 8.20 -22.81
C TYR A 17 42.37 6.92 -22.76
N ALA A 18 43.48 6.86 -23.50
CA ALA A 18 44.41 5.73 -23.48
C ALA A 18 45.15 5.56 -22.13
N LEU A 19 45.28 6.62 -21.34
CA LEU A 19 45.77 6.55 -19.97
C LEU A 19 44.64 6.16 -19.03
N PHE A 20 43.48 6.79 -19.17
CA PHE A 20 42.28 6.50 -18.39
C PHE A 20 41.92 4.99 -18.42
N SER A 21 41.76 4.43 -19.62
CA SER A 21 41.42 3.02 -19.87
C SER A 21 42.46 2.00 -19.37
N LYS A 22 43.71 2.40 -19.13
CA LYS A 22 44.75 1.51 -18.56
C LYS A 22 44.75 1.49 -17.04
N MET A 23 44.11 2.45 -16.41
CA MET A 23 44.15 2.64 -14.95
C MET A 23 42.92 2.07 -14.24
N GLU A 24 41.95 1.53 -14.98
CA GLU A 24 40.60 1.24 -14.49
C GLU A 24 40.05 -0.07 -15.07
N GLN A 25 39.16 -0.75 -14.33
CA GLN A 25 38.48 -1.96 -14.79
C GLN A 25 37.08 -1.58 -15.30
N PRO A 26 36.85 -1.54 -16.63
CA PRO A 26 35.55 -1.19 -17.16
C PRO A 26 34.54 -2.32 -16.93
N GLN A 27 33.35 -1.95 -16.46
CA GLN A 27 32.19 -2.84 -16.47
C GLN A 27 31.29 -2.47 -17.64
N HIS A 28 31.26 -3.29 -18.68
CA HIS A 28 30.47 -3.01 -19.88
C HIS A 28 29.00 -3.42 -19.72
N GLY A 29 28.09 -2.50 -19.99
CA GLY A 29 26.65 -2.71 -19.97
C GLY A 29 25.91 -1.69 -20.83
N LEU A 30 24.75 -1.21 -20.36
CA LEU A 30 24.02 -0.11 -20.99
C LEU A 30 24.92 1.12 -21.13
N PHE A 31 25.56 1.48 -20.03
CA PHE A 31 26.69 2.41 -19.96
C PHE A 31 27.91 1.60 -19.50
N THR A 32 29.11 2.02 -19.90
CA THR A 32 30.31 1.47 -19.25
C THR A 32 30.46 2.17 -17.91
N VAL A 33 30.57 1.38 -16.84
CA VAL A 33 30.84 1.89 -15.48
C VAL A 33 32.32 1.72 -15.19
N TRP A 34 32.91 2.78 -14.66
CA TRP A 34 34.32 2.88 -14.32
C TRP A 34 34.45 3.11 -12.81
N GLU A 35 35.22 2.27 -12.11
CA GLU A 35 35.43 2.38 -10.66
C GLU A 35 36.91 2.48 -10.31
N ARG A 36 37.28 3.50 -9.52
CA ARG A 36 38.65 3.68 -9.03
C ARG A 36 38.72 4.53 -7.77
N ASN A 37 39.50 4.08 -6.78
CA ASN A 37 39.80 4.84 -5.56
C ASN A 37 38.54 5.41 -4.86
N GLY A 38 37.43 4.65 -4.86
CA GLY A 38 36.15 5.09 -4.29
C GLY A 38 35.40 6.12 -5.13
N ARG A 39 35.77 6.35 -6.39
CA ARG A 39 35.03 7.16 -7.36
C ARG A 39 34.39 6.26 -8.41
N VAL A 40 33.21 6.67 -8.85
CA VAL A 40 32.47 6.04 -9.94
C VAL A 40 32.31 7.05 -11.07
N ALA A 41 32.51 6.60 -12.30
CA ALA A 41 32.27 7.36 -13.51
C ALA A 41 31.45 6.54 -14.52
N LEU A 42 30.67 7.24 -15.33
CA LEU A 42 29.94 6.65 -16.45
C LEU A 42 30.57 7.08 -17.76
N GLU A 43 30.58 6.16 -18.72
CA GLU A 43 30.94 6.43 -20.10
C GLU A 43 29.74 6.21 -21.01
N LEU A 44 29.41 7.27 -21.75
CA LEU A 44 28.29 7.31 -22.68
C LEU A 44 28.81 7.50 -24.10
N ARG A 45 28.22 6.74 -25.02
CA ARG A 45 28.39 6.93 -26.45
C ARG A 45 27.68 8.19 -26.94
N PRO A 46 28.11 8.80 -28.05
CA PRO A 46 27.45 9.97 -28.62
C PRO A 46 25.94 9.82 -28.85
N ASP A 47 25.47 8.61 -29.22
CA ASP A 47 24.06 8.30 -29.49
C ASP A 47 23.19 8.17 -28.23
N GLN A 48 23.80 8.11 -27.05
CA GLN A 48 23.11 8.00 -25.77
C GLN A 48 22.79 9.36 -25.15
N PHE A 49 23.44 10.45 -25.60
CA PHE A 49 23.10 11.79 -25.14
C PHE A 49 21.75 12.26 -25.69
N ASN A 50 21.03 13.05 -24.89
CA ASN A 50 19.68 13.55 -25.20
C ASN A 50 18.61 12.45 -25.40
N LYS A 51 18.90 11.22 -24.98
CA LYS A 51 17.96 10.10 -24.95
C LYS A 51 17.39 9.94 -23.54
N ASP A 52 16.13 9.52 -23.47
CA ASP A 52 15.45 9.22 -22.21
C ASP A 52 15.79 7.82 -21.71
N PHE A 53 16.12 7.75 -20.43
CA PHE A 53 16.32 6.55 -19.64
C PHE A 53 15.41 6.61 -18.41
N VAL A 54 15.34 5.52 -17.67
CA VAL A 54 14.67 5.47 -16.36
C VAL A 54 15.72 5.53 -15.27
N GLU A 55 15.45 6.34 -14.25
CA GLU A 55 16.17 6.34 -12.99
C GLU A 55 15.25 5.86 -11.86
N THR A 56 15.78 4.98 -11.01
CA THR A 56 15.18 4.66 -9.71
C THR A 56 16.24 4.68 -8.64
N ALA A 57 15.88 5.11 -7.44
CA ALA A 57 16.69 4.96 -6.25
C ALA A 57 15.99 3.95 -5.34
N VAL A 58 16.74 3.01 -4.75
CA VAL A 58 16.18 2.00 -3.85
C VAL A 58 17.11 1.84 -2.64
N PRO A 59 16.62 1.99 -1.40
CA PRO A 59 17.40 1.66 -0.21
C PRO A 59 17.63 0.13 -0.18
N ILE A 60 18.86 -0.31 0.05
CA ILE A 60 19.18 -1.75 0.11
C ILE A 60 19.28 -2.27 1.54
N ASN A 61 19.40 -1.37 2.52
CA ASN A 61 19.21 -1.66 3.93
C ASN A 61 18.09 -0.77 4.50
N GLY A 62 17.56 -1.18 5.65
CA GLY A 62 16.60 -0.39 6.41
C GLY A 62 17.14 -0.02 7.78
N LEU A 63 16.31 0.69 8.54
CA LEU A 63 16.54 0.96 9.96
C LEU A 63 16.04 -0.18 10.85
N GLY A 64 15.52 -1.28 10.29
CA GLY A 64 14.87 -2.34 11.07
C GLY A 64 13.54 -1.88 11.69
N GLY A 65 12.91 -0.86 11.10
CA GLY A 65 11.73 -0.19 11.59
C GLY A 65 11.60 1.22 11.00
N TYR A 66 10.67 2.00 11.56
CA TYR A 66 10.52 3.44 11.24
C TYR A 66 10.31 3.76 9.75
N PHE A 67 9.69 2.85 8.98
CA PHE A 67 9.32 3.02 7.57
C PHE A 67 10.48 3.16 6.58
N VAL A 68 11.75 3.01 7.01
CA VAL A 68 12.90 2.97 6.09
C VAL A 68 13.31 1.51 5.91
N THR A 69 12.90 0.91 4.81
CA THR A 69 12.98 -0.55 4.59
C THR A 69 13.74 -0.88 3.31
N SER A 70 14.40 -2.05 3.27
CA SER A 70 15.14 -2.50 2.09
C SER A 70 14.18 -2.85 0.94
N GLY A 71 14.52 -2.38 -0.27
CA GLY A 71 13.75 -2.63 -1.49
C GLY A 71 12.59 -1.65 -1.70
N GLN A 72 12.43 -0.61 -0.87
CA GLN A 72 11.34 0.35 -1.00
C GLN A 72 11.53 1.30 -2.20
N THR A 73 10.60 1.30 -3.16
CA THR A 73 10.68 2.20 -4.33
C THR A 73 9.87 3.48 -4.15
N ASP A 74 9.05 3.57 -3.10
CA ASP A 74 7.98 4.57 -3.04
C ASP A 74 8.41 5.92 -2.45
N PHE A 75 9.63 6.00 -1.89
CA PHE A 75 10.19 7.28 -1.46
C PHE A 75 10.38 8.26 -2.62
N GLN A 76 10.66 7.73 -3.82
CA GLN A 76 10.67 8.51 -5.04
C GLN A 76 10.17 7.67 -6.22
N GLU A 77 9.11 8.15 -6.87
CA GLU A 77 8.64 7.59 -8.13
C GLU A 77 9.79 7.45 -9.14
N ALA A 78 9.79 6.38 -9.93
CA ALA A 78 10.71 6.23 -11.05
C ALA A 78 10.63 7.46 -11.97
N ARG A 79 11.79 8.02 -12.32
CA ARG A 79 11.87 9.25 -13.12
C ARG A 79 12.44 8.96 -14.48
N ILE A 80 12.09 9.82 -15.43
CA ILE A 80 12.87 9.90 -16.66
C ILE A 80 14.16 10.65 -16.34
N VAL A 81 15.29 10.12 -16.78
CA VAL A 81 16.59 10.77 -16.69
C VAL A 81 17.17 10.93 -18.09
N ARG A 82 17.80 12.08 -18.34
CA ARG A 82 18.46 12.40 -19.60
C ARG A 82 19.84 13.01 -19.33
N PHE A 83 20.82 12.61 -20.13
CA PHE A 83 22.18 13.15 -20.09
C PHE A 83 22.34 14.17 -21.22
N VAL A 84 22.65 15.42 -20.87
CA VAL A 84 22.82 16.51 -21.82
C VAL A 84 24.23 17.06 -21.74
N ARG A 85 25.00 16.96 -22.82
CA ARG A 85 26.33 17.58 -22.89
C ARG A 85 26.17 19.10 -22.94
N THR A 86 26.58 19.78 -21.87
CA THR A 86 26.48 21.25 -21.75
C THR A 86 27.73 21.97 -22.24
N SER A 87 28.88 21.28 -22.22
CA SER A 87 30.13 21.73 -22.84
C SER A 87 31.05 20.54 -23.11
N ASP A 88 32.27 20.79 -23.59
CA ASP A 88 33.33 19.75 -23.66
C ASP A 88 33.84 19.29 -22.29
N ARG A 89 33.43 19.96 -21.21
CA ARG A 89 33.89 19.68 -19.84
C ARG A 89 32.77 19.25 -18.90
N THR A 90 31.51 19.31 -19.33
CA THR A 90 30.37 19.12 -18.44
C THR A 90 29.21 18.39 -19.10
N VAL A 91 28.57 17.52 -18.32
CA VAL A 91 27.33 16.84 -18.65
C VAL A 91 26.30 17.19 -17.58
N ALA A 92 25.12 17.66 -17.97
CA ALA A 92 23.99 17.81 -17.07
C ALA A 92 23.21 16.50 -17.01
N ILE A 93 22.90 16.06 -15.80
CA ILE A 93 21.92 15.01 -15.53
C ILE A 93 20.61 15.72 -15.21
N ILE A 94 19.58 15.48 -16.02
CA ILE A 94 18.31 16.17 -15.92
C ILE A 94 17.15 15.18 -15.76
N TRP A 95 16.13 15.59 -15.03
CA TRP A 95 14.81 14.96 -15.03
C TRP A 95 13.88 15.75 -15.96
N PRO A 96 13.53 15.21 -17.14
CA PRO A 96 12.60 15.87 -18.04
C PRO A 96 11.19 15.92 -17.48
N HIS A 97 10.45 16.97 -17.82
CA HIS A 97 9.04 17.05 -17.45
C HIS A 97 8.18 16.05 -18.27
N THR A 98 7.41 15.20 -17.58
CA THR A 98 6.64 14.10 -18.21
C THR A 98 5.12 14.31 -18.24
N ARG A 99 4.57 15.24 -17.44
CA ARG A 99 3.11 15.39 -17.26
C ARG A 99 2.41 16.19 -18.36
N PHE A 100 3.11 17.12 -19.00
CA PHE A 100 2.53 18.00 -20.02
C PHE A 100 3.06 17.58 -21.37
N MET A 101 2.14 17.28 -22.28
CA MET A 101 2.44 16.66 -23.56
C MET A 101 1.87 17.47 -24.71
N ALA A 102 2.50 17.31 -25.86
CA ALA A 102 1.92 17.66 -27.14
C ALA A 102 2.54 16.78 -28.22
N THR A 103 1.89 16.70 -29.38
CA THR A 103 2.34 15.89 -30.50
C THR A 103 3.76 16.32 -30.91
N PRO A 104 4.76 15.41 -30.90
CA PRO A 104 6.14 15.75 -31.25
C PRO A 104 6.26 16.41 -32.63
N GLY A 105 7.18 17.36 -32.77
CA GLY A 105 7.42 18.09 -34.03
C GLY A 105 6.42 19.20 -34.34
N THR A 106 5.43 19.47 -33.47
CA THR A 106 4.45 20.56 -33.66
C THR A 106 4.87 21.87 -32.95
N PRO A 107 4.35 23.03 -33.37
CA PRO A 107 4.52 24.29 -32.63
C PRO A 107 4.02 24.20 -31.18
N LEU A 108 2.97 23.43 -30.91
CA LEU A 108 2.47 23.18 -29.56
C LEU A 108 3.50 22.44 -28.70
N ALA A 109 4.21 21.44 -29.23
CA ALA A 109 5.30 20.79 -28.51
C ALA A 109 6.44 21.77 -28.18
N ASN A 110 6.73 22.74 -29.05
CA ASN A 110 7.68 23.81 -28.74
C ASN A 110 7.15 24.73 -27.63
N SER A 111 5.86 25.08 -27.69
CA SER A 111 5.19 25.90 -26.67
C SER A 111 5.21 25.23 -25.30
N VAL A 112 4.89 23.93 -25.22
CA VAL A 112 4.95 23.16 -23.97
C VAL A 112 6.38 23.19 -23.41
N ARG A 113 7.39 22.84 -24.23
CA ARG A 113 8.80 22.90 -23.80
C ARG A 113 9.25 24.29 -23.34
N ALA A 114 8.71 25.36 -23.93
CA ALA A 114 8.99 26.74 -23.51
C ALA A 114 8.23 27.16 -22.23
N SER A 115 7.14 26.46 -21.89
CA SER A 115 6.27 26.77 -20.75
C SER A 115 6.51 25.88 -19.53
N THR A 116 7.31 24.83 -19.68
CA THR A 116 7.69 23.90 -18.60
C THR A 116 9.20 23.88 -18.44
N SER A 117 9.67 23.71 -17.20
CA SER A 117 11.10 23.50 -16.93
C SER A 117 11.36 22.02 -16.66
N ASP A 118 12.47 21.53 -17.21
CA ASP A 118 13.12 20.30 -16.72
C ASP A 118 13.85 20.62 -15.40
N SER A 119 14.14 19.59 -14.60
CA SER A 119 14.91 19.72 -13.36
C SER A 119 16.35 19.28 -13.58
N VAL A 120 17.32 20.15 -13.29
CA VAL A 120 18.75 19.78 -13.30
C VAL A 120 19.10 19.14 -11.97
N VAL A 121 19.46 17.85 -11.99
CA VAL A 121 19.83 17.09 -10.80
C VAL A 121 21.25 17.43 -10.38
N THR A 122 22.19 17.35 -11.32
CA THR A 122 23.60 17.67 -11.08
C THR A 122 24.34 17.96 -12.39
N ILE A 123 25.48 18.65 -12.28
CA ILE A 123 26.41 18.89 -13.38
C ILE A 123 27.67 18.05 -13.14
N ALA A 124 27.79 16.97 -13.91
CA ALA A 124 28.93 16.08 -13.90
C ALA A 124 30.11 16.67 -14.69
N LYS A 125 31.33 16.50 -14.17
CA LYS A 125 32.56 16.90 -14.85
C LYS A 125 33.02 15.78 -15.79
N VAL A 126 33.34 16.14 -17.02
CA VAL A 126 33.97 15.22 -17.98
C VAL A 126 35.40 14.96 -17.52
N MET A 127 35.75 13.68 -17.43
CA MET A 127 37.06 13.19 -17.03
C MET A 127 37.93 12.85 -18.24
N SER A 128 37.31 12.25 -19.27
CA SER A 128 37.98 11.86 -20.51
C SER A 128 37.01 11.81 -21.69
N THR A 129 37.56 11.77 -22.89
CA THR A 129 36.81 11.54 -24.12
C THR A 129 37.66 10.68 -25.04
N ASP A 130 37.09 9.60 -25.57
CA ASP A 130 37.76 8.76 -26.55
C ASP A 130 37.78 9.50 -27.90
N PRO A 131 38.97 9.86 -28.43
CA PRO A 131 39.06 10.53 -29.72
C PRO A 131 38.66 9.65 -30.91
N LEU A 132 38.57 8.33 -30.74
CA LEU A 132 38.22 7.38 -31.82
C LEU A 132 36.72 7.18 -31.96
N THR A 133 36.03 6.98 -30.84
CA THR A 133 34.59 6.69 -30.79
C THR A 133 33.75 7.92 -30.49
N GLY A 134 34.32 8.92 -29.82
CA GLY A 134 33.61 10.06 -29.28
C GLY A 134 32.96 9.80 -27.93
N ASP A 135 33.20 8.63 -27.32
CA ASP A 135 32.65 8.25 -26.02
C ASP A 135 33.15 9.21 -24.92
N VAL A 136 32.25 9.60 -24.03
CA VAL A 136 32.51 10.62 -23.01
C VAL A 136 32.43 10.00 -21.64
N VAL A 137 33.52 10.09 -20.87
CA VAL A 137 33.58 9.64 -19.48
C VAL A 137 33.38 10.81 -18.54
N PHE A 138 32.44 10.71 -17.59
CA PHE A 138 32.17 11.76 -16.62
C PHE A 138 31.92 11.21 -15.21
N ASP A 139 32.31 12.03 -14.23
CA ASP A 139 32.20 11.72 -12.80
C ASP A 139 30.74 11.79 -12.33
N VAL A 140 30.28 10.78 -11.59
CA VAL A 140 28.89 10.73 -11.07
C VAL A 140 28.82 10.98 -9.56
N SER A 141 29.81 11.62 -8.95
CA SER A 141 29.83 11.92 -7.50
C SER A 141 28.62 12.74 -7.03
N GLY A 142 27.87 13.37 -7.92
CA GLY A 142 26.59 13.98 -7.60
C GLY A 142 25.54 13.01 -7.03
N LEU A 143 25.62 11.71 -7.36
CA LEU A 143 24.75 10.66 -6.81
C LEU A 143 25.04 10.33 -5.33
N LEU A 144 26.21 10.75 -4.82
CA LEU A 144 26.48 10.72 -3.37
C LEU A 144 25.68 11.77 -2.60
N GLY A 145 25.15 12.78 -3.29
CA GLY A 145 24.21 13.73 -2.71
C GLY A 145 22.85 13.09 -2.44
N ASP A 146 21.99 13.83 -1.72
CA ASP A 146 20.67 13.34 -1.33
C ASP A 146 19.64 13.44 -2.47
N VAL A 147 19.90 12.73 -3.58
CA VAL A 147 19.04 12.72 -4.78
C VAL A 147 17.70 12.05 -4.48
N MET A 148 17.71 11.04 -3.60
CA MET A 148 16.52 10.31 -3.12
C MET A 148 15.66 11.12 -2.13
N ASP A 149 16.15 12.26 -1.63
CA ASP A 149 15.49 13.06 -0.58
C ASP A 149 15.26 12.26 0.72
N MET A 150 16.24 11.40 1.05
CA MET A 150 16.21 10.56 2.25
C MET A 150 16.29 11.41 3.53
N THR A 151 16.85 12.62 3.48
CA THR A 151 16.80 13.55 4.61
C THR A 151 15.35 13.87 5.01
N ASP A 152 14.48 14.15 4.03
CA ASP A 152 13.06 14.43 4.30
C ASP A 152 12.34 13.19 4.82
N VAL A 153 12.57 12.02 4.20
CA VAL A 153 12.02 10.73 4.65
C VAL A 153 12.40 10.44 6.12
N LEU A 154 13.68 10.57 6.48
CA LEU A 154 14.13 10.39 7.85
C LEU A 154 13.48 11.41 8.79
N ASN A 155 13.48 12.69 8.43
CA ASN A 155 12.93 13.70 9.33
C ASN A 155 11.43 13.56 9.55
N GLN A 156 10.66 13.15 8.54
CA GLN A 156 9.24 12.86 8.69
C GLN A 156 8.99 11.59 9.52
N ALA A 157 9.83 10.57 9.38
CA ALA A 157 9.64 9.30 10.04
C ALA A 157 10.02 9.32 11.53
N ILE A 158 11.09 10.03 11.88
CA ILE A 158 11.74 9.89 13.20
C ILE A 158 12.11 11.20 13.89
N ALA A 159 12.17 12.36 13.22
CA ALA A 159 12.55 13.60 13.88
C ALA A 159 11.37 14.29 14.56
N ASP A 160 11.65 15.12 15.57
CA ASP A 160 10.66 16.00 16.16
C ASP A 160 10.49 17.23 15.24
N PRO A 161 9.29 17.46 14.67
CA PRO A 161 9.07 18.62 13.81
C PRO A 161 9.24 19.96 14.54
N GLU A 162 9.09 19.98 15.88
CA GLU A 162 9.22 21.17 16.71
C GLU A 162 10.64 21.38 17.26
N ASP A 163 11.53 20.37 17.18
CA ASP A 163 12.94 20.46 17.58
C ASP A 163 13.90 20.12 16.43
N PRO A 164 14.37 21.14 15.68
CA PRO A 164 15.34 20.98 14.59
C PRO A 164 16.67 20.32 14.99
N SER A 165 17.02 20.27 16.28
CA SER A 165 18.24 19.60 16.72
C SER A 165 18.17 18.07 16.64
N THR A 166 16.96 17.54 16.45
CA THR A 166 16.69 16.12 16.19
C THR A 166 16.79 15.75 14.72
N HIS A 167 16.80 16.73 13.81
CA HIS A 167 16.76 16.50 12.37
C HIS A 167 18.08 15.91 11.86
N TYR A 168 17.96 14.93 10.97
CA TYR A 168 19.04 14.35 10.21
C TYR A 168 19.43 15.25 9.05
N ARG A 169 20.70 15.13 8.66
CA ARG A 169 21.26 15.73 7.45
C ARG A 169 22.34 14.82 6.89
N LEU A 170 22.52 14.84 5.57
CA LEU A 170 23.60 14.12 4.91
C LEU A 170 24.97 14.62 5.40
N ASP A 171 25.84 13.68 5.75
CA ASP A 171 27.27 13.89 6.03
C ASP A 171 28.07 13.47 4.80
N SER A 172 28.45 14.46 3.99
CA SER A 172 29.19 14.24 2.75
C SER A 172 30.62 13.73 2.97
N GLU A 173 31.22 13.91 4.15
CA GLU A 173 32.56 13.41 4.46
C GLU A 173 32.57 11.91 4.77
N ARG A 174 31.41 11.37 5.18
CA ARG A 174 31.23 9.94 5.53
C ARG A 174 30.34 9.20 4.54
N THR A 175 30.11 9.80 3.37
CA THR A 175 29.35 9.22 2.28
C THR A 175 30.30 8.81 1.16
N TYR A 176 30.12 7.62 0.60
CA TYR A 176 31.03 7.05 -0.40
C TYR A 176 30.31 6.08 -1.33
N PHE A 177 30.94 5.71 -2.46
CA PHE A 177 30.39 4.70 -3.36
C PHE A 177 30.68 3.28 -2.85
N GLY A 178 29.67 2.43 -2.91
CA GLY A 178 29.81 0.99 -2.80
C GLY A 178 30.09 0.34 -4.17
N PRO A 179 29.85 -0.97 -4.31
CA PRO A 179 30.01 -1.67 -5.58
C PRO A 179 28.96 -1.26 -6.62
N SER A 180 29.37 -1.15 -7.88
CA SER A 180 28.48 -0.97 -9.02
C SER A 180 28.45 -2.22 -9.89
N LYS A 181 27.37 -2.39 -10.65
CA LYS A 181 27.19 -3.46 -11.65
C LYS A 181 26.73 -2.88 -12.97
N ALA A 182 27.31 -3.35 -14.07
CA ALA A 182 26.84 -3.01 -15.41
C ALA A 182 26.18 -4.23 -16.08
N PHE A 183 24.98 -4.02 -16.62
CA PHE A 183 24.21 -5.03 -17.32
C PHE A 183 23.79 -4.54 -18.70
N PRO A 184 23.37 -5.43 -19.63
CA PRO A 184 23.04 -5.00 -21.00
C PRO A 184 21.96 -3.91 -21.12
N LYS A 185 21.05 -3.79 -20.14
CA LYS A 185 19.90 -2.86 -20.20
C LYS A 185 19.82 -1.88 -19.03
N ASN A 186 20.75 -1.96 -18.08
CA ASN A 186 20.82 -1.07 -16.93
C ASN A 186 22.21 -1.07 -16.30
N VAL A 187 22.47 -0.07 -15.47
CA VAL A 187 23.58 -0.05 -14.52
C VAL A 187 23.00 0.16 -13.12
N LEU A 188 23.69 -0.38 -12.13
CA LEU A 188 23.38 -0.30 -10.71
C LEU A 188 24.57 0.35 -10.03
N ILE A 189 24.36 1.47 -9.33
CA ILE A 189 25.42 2.19 -8.61
C ILE A 189 25.02 2.28 -7.15
N GLU A 190 25.84 1.71 -6.26
CA GLU A 190 25.63 1.80 -4.81
C GLU A 190 26.24 3.09 -4.24
N ALA A 191 25.43 3.87 -3.54
CA ALA A 191 25.86 5.01 -2.74
C ALA A 191 25.57 4.73 -1.26
N ASP A 192 26.63 4.70 -0.46
CA ASP A 192 26.58 4.53 0.98
C ASP A 192 26.46 5.90 1.65
N GLN A 193 25.24 6.36 1.89
CA GLN A 193 24.94 7.70 2.40
C GLN A 193 24.83 7.70 3.93
N THR A 194 25.64 8.54 4.58
CA THR A 194 25.61 8.69 6.04
C THR A 194 24.81 9.93 6.42
N PHE A 195 23.84 9.78 7.33
CA PHE A 195 23.02 10.86 7.86
C PHE A 195 23.29 11.03 9.35
N VAL A 196 23.45 12.28 9.79
CA VAL A 196 23.80 12.61 11.18
C VAL A 196 22.76 13.54 11.80
N SER A 197 22.50 13.32 13.08
CA SER A 197 21.65 14.17 13.92
C SER A 197 22.39 14.54 15.21
N PHE A 198 22.16 15.76 15.72
CA PHE A 198 22.83 16.24 16.93
C PHE A 198 22.20 15.64 18.20
N LYS A 199 20.87 15.58 18.23
CA LYS A 199 20.07 14.97 19.29
C LYS A 199 19.00 14.08 18.66
N PRO A 200 19.39 12.94 18.07
CA PRO A 200 18.42 12.08 17.41
C PRO A 200 17.29 11.72 18.38
N ALA A 201 16.08 11.57 17.85
CA ALA A 201 15.05 10.84 18.56
C ALA A 201 15.52 9.40 18.85
N VAL A 202 14.82 8.70 19.74
CA VAL A 202 15.17 7.32 20.09
C VAL A 202 14.94 6.41 18.88
N ILE A 203 16.03 5.96 18.25
CA ILE A 203 16.07 4.80 17.33
C ILE A 203 16.86 3.72 18.06
N ASP A 204 16.17 2.69 18.52
CA ASP A 204 16.76 1.59 19.30
C ASP A 204 17.19 0.40 18.43
N THR A 205 16.85 0.42 17.15
CA THR A 205 17.19 -0.61 16.16
C THR A 205 18.55 -0.39 15.47
N VAL A 206 19.25 0.70 15.78
CA VAL A 206 20.57 1.03 15.22
C VAL A 206 21.65 1.17 16.31
N PRO A 207 22.93 0.88 16.03
CA PRO A 207 23.99 0.94 17.04
C PRO A 207 24.27 2.33 17.64
N ASP A 208 24.16 3.40 16.84
CA ASP A 208 24.30 4.79 17.30
C ASP A 208 23.33 5.67 16.50
N PRO A 209 22.22 6.13 17.09
CA PRO A 209 21.22 6.92 16.38
C PRO A 209 21.76 8.28 15.90
N ARG A 210 22.90 8.76 16.41
CA ARG A 210 23.46 10.05 15.95
C ARG A 210 24.05 9.97 14.54
N SER A 211 24.25 8.76 14.02
CA SER A 211 24.87 8.51 12.73
C SER A 211 24.31 7.22 12.11
N VAL A 212 23.39 7.36 11.18
CA VAL A 212 22.79 6.22 10.46
C VAL A 212 23.30 6.18 9.03
N GLN A 213 23.56 4.99 8.50
CA GLN A 213 23.97 4.80 7.11
C GLN A 213 22.85 4.13 6.33
N ILE A 214 22.40 4.79 5.26
CA ILE A 214 21.45 4.25 4.28
C ILE A 214 22.21 4.02 2.99
N LYS A 215 22.22 2.77 2.54
CA LYS A 215 22.81 2.34 1.28
C LYS A 215 21.73 2.44 0.22
N VAL A 216 22.00 3.16 -0.87
CA VAL A 216 21.05 3.40 -1.95
C VAL A 216 21.61 2.81 -3.25
N HIS A 217 20.80 2.02 -3.94
CA HIS A 217 21.05 1.57 -5.30
C HIS A 217 20.35 2.49 -6.29
N TYR A 218 21.14 3.24 -7.05
CA TYR A 218 20.66 3.97 -8.22
C TYR A 218 20.66 3.04 -9.43
N ASN A 219 19.47 2.75 -9.96
CA ASN A 219 19.31 2.07 -11.24
C ASN A 219 19.16 3.10 -12.35
N LEU A 220 20.02 3.03 -13.36
CA LEU A 220 19.84 3.75 -14.62
C LEU A 220 19.59 2.73 -15.72
N ALA A 221 18.43 2.78 -16.35
CA ALA A 221 17.95 1.72 -17.24
C ALA A 221 17.38 2.24 -18.55
N GLU A 222 17.37 1.39 -19.58
CA GLU A 222 16.63 1.70 -20.80
C GLU A 222 15.15 1.88 -20.49
N LEU A 223 14.55 2.98 -20.95
CA LEU A 223 13.11 3.15 -20.92
C LEU A 223 12.47 2.10 -21.85
N PRO A 224 11.60 1.21 -21.34
CA PRO A 224 10.92 0.26 -22.19
C PRO A 224 9.98 1.00 -23.14
N VAL A 225 10.28 0.92 -24.43
CA VAL A 225 9.46 1.49 -25.51
C VAL A 225 9.03 0.33 -26.40
N ASN A 226 7.75 -0.04 -26.32
CA ASN A 226 7.14 -0.89 -27.33
C ASN A 226 6.26 -0.02 -28.25
N PRO A 227 6.62 0.19 -29.53
CA PRO A 227 5.81 0.98 -30.46
C PRO A 227 4.43 0.37 -30.72
N ASP A 228 4.26 -0.93 -30.47
CA ASP A 228 2.98 -1.61 -30.60
C ASP A 228 2.16 -1.57 -29.30
N TYR A 229 2.69 -1.07 -28.18
CA TYR A 229 1.91 -0.92 -26.95
C TYR A 229 0.92 0.22 -27.10
N MET A 230 -0.36 -0.10 -26.91
CA MET A 230 -1.43 0.88 -26.95
C MET A 230 -1.86 1.17 -25.50
N PRO A 231 -1.69 2.40 -25.00
CA PRO A 231 -2.25 2.81 -23.71
C PRO A 231 -3.77 2.60 -23.68
N ARG A 232 -4.35 2.36 -22.50
CA ARG A 232 -5.81 2.25 -22.33
C ARG A 232 -6.31 3.40 -21.47
N LEU A 233 -7.40 4.05 -21.90
CA LEU A 233 -7.99 5.17 -21.18
C LEU A 233 -8.64 4.68 -19.88
N PHE A 234 -8.48 5.46 -18.82
CA PHE A 234 -9.13 5.27 -17.53
C PHE A 234 -10.66 5.42 -17.62
N ASP A 235 -11.38 4.68 -16.76
CA ASP A 235 -12.82 4.80 -16.53
C ASP A 235 -13.09 4.65 -15.03
N ASP A 236 -13.79 5.62 -14.44
CA ASP A 236 -14.03 5.74 -12.99
C ASP A 236 -14.96 4.65 -12.42
N ARG A 237 -15.55 3.79 -13.26
CA ARG A 237 -16.32 2.61 -12.85
C ARG A 237 -15.45 1.36 -12.65
N VAL A 238 -14.18 1.38 -13.07
CA VAL A 238 -13.30 0.20 -13.10
C VAL A 238 -11.96 0.50 -12.43
N GLY A 239 -11.60 -0.34 -11.46
CA GLY A 239 -10.55 -0.04 -10.49
C GLY A 239 -9.12 -0.29 -10.98
N TYR A 240 -8.58 0.67 -11.74
CA TYR A 240 -7.17 0.74 -12.12
C TYR A 240 -6.54 2.03 -11.60
N TRP A 241 -5.28 1.95 -11.17
CA TRP A 241 -4.44 3.15 -11.07
C TRP A 241 -4.20 3.76 -12.44
N ASP A 242 -3.99 5.06 -12.47
CA ASP A 242 -3.80 5.81 -13.70
C ASP A 242 -2.65 6.82 -13.62
N ASN A 243 -2.06 7.14 -14.76
CA ASN A 243 -1.15 8.25 -14.94
C ASN A 243 -1.84 9.37 -15.74
N ALA A 244 -2.05 10.50 -15.06
CA ALA A 244 -2.70 11.67 -15.63
C ALA A 244 -1.72 12.59 -16.38
N HIS A 245 -2.14 13.04 -17.55
CA HIS A 245 -1.41 13.98 -18.40
C HIS A 245 -2.28 15.14 -18.82
N VAL A 246 -1.64 16.27 -19.15
CA VAL A 246 -2.27 17.38 -19.87
C VAL A 246 -1.75 17.32 -21.31
N ASP A 247 -2.59 16.94 -22.27
CA ASP A 247 -2.24 16.88 -23.69
C ASP A 247 -2.75 18.13 -24.42
N PHE A 248 -1.84 19.08 -24.65
CA PHE A 248 -2.13 20.33 -25.33
C PHE A 248 -2.48 20.15 -26.82
N SER A 249 -2.32 18.95 -27.39
CA SER A 249 -2.80 18.62 -28.75
C SER A 249 -4.32 18.37 -28.79
N ARG A 250 -4.97 18.21 -27.63
CA ARG A 250 -6.43 17.99 -27.50
C ARG A 250 -7.17 19.31 -27.24
N ASP A 251 -6.77 20.37 -27.91
CA ASP A 251 -7.32 21.73 -27.76
C ASP A 251 -8.78 21.89 -28.25
N TYR A 252 -9.30 20.89 -28.96
CA TYR A 252 -10.69 20.83 -29.42
C TYR A 252 -11.68 20.29 -28.37
N ARG A 253 -11.19 19.80 -27.22
CA ARG A 253 -12.03 19.32 -26.11
C ARG A 253 -12.01 20.32 -24.96
N ARG A 254 -13.11 20.38 -24.20
CA ARG A 254 -13.19 21.19 -22.96
C ARG A 254 -12.20 20.72 -21.90
N ASP A 255 -11.92 19.43 -21.87
CA ASP A 255 -10.92 18.81 -21.01
C ASP A 255 -9.80 18.21 -21.88
N ASN A 256 -8.58 18.69 -21.66
CA ASN A 256 -7.38 18.23 -22.34
C ASN A 256 -6.58 17.24 -21.48
N ARG A 257 -7.13 16.80 -20.35
CA ARG A 257 -6.53 15.76 -19.52
C ARG A 257 -6.72 14.39 -20.16
N VAL A 258 -5.70 13.55 -20.02
CA VAL A 258 -5.68 12.19 -20.50
C VAL A 258 -5.15 11.31 -19.40
N HIS A 259 -5.93 10.32 -19.02
CA HIS A 259 -5.60 9.38 -17.96
C HIS A 259 -5.43 8.01 -18.60
N TYR A 260 -4.21 7.47 -18.57
CA TYR A 260 -3.96 6.11 -18.99
C TYR A 260 -3.92 5.20 -17.77
N ILE A 261 -4.48 4.00 -17.86
CA ILE A 261 -4.35 3.03 -16.77
C ILE A 261 -2.93 2.47 -16.74
N LEU A 262 -2.47 2.13 -15.54
CA LEU A 262 -1.25 1.37 -15.35
C LEU A 262 -1.53 -0.10 -15.68
N ARG A 263 -0.80 -0.68 -16.65
CA ARG A 263 -0.91 -2.12 -16.95
C ARG A 263 0.33 -2.66 -17.65
N TRP A 264 0.53 -3.97 -17.56
CA TRP A 264 1.55 -4.68 -18.33
C TRP A 264 1.17 -4.83 -19.81
N ASP A 265 2.18 -4.99 -20.66
CA ASP A 265 1.98 -5.37 -22.07
C ASP A 265 1.90 -6.90 -22.24
N VAL A 266 0.80 -7.50 -21.78
CA VAL A 266 0.60 -8.96 -21.87
C VAL A 266 -0.22 -9.31 -23.11
N ARG A 267 0.39 -10.09 -24.02
CA ARG A 267 -0.26 -10.52 -25.27
C ARG A 267 -0.18 -12.02 -25.46
N PRO A 268 -1.18 -12.64 -26.11
CA PRO A 268 -1.06 -14.02 -26.58
C PRO A 268 0.07 -14.15 -27.61
N SER A 269 0.84 -15.24 -27.51
CA SER A 269 1.87 -15.62 -28.50
C SER A 269 1.24 -15.96 -29.86
N ASP A 270 0.06 -16.58 -29.86
CA ASP A 270 -0.79 -16.75 -31.03
C ASP A 270 -2.12 -16.02 -30.81
N PRO A 271 -2.34 -14.85 -31.46
CA PRO A 271 -3.55 -14.05 -31.31
C PRO A 271 -4.78 -14.62 -32.04
N THR A 272 -4.64 -15.73 -32.78
CA THR A 272 -5.73 -16.40 -33.50
C THR A 272 -6.29 -17.62 -32.74
N ALA A 273 -5.48 -18.20 -31.85
CA ALA A 273 -5.92 -19.28 -30.97
C ALA A 273 -6.92 -18.78 -29.91
N ARG A 274 -7.83 -19.67 -29.48
CA ARG A 274 -8.76 -19.39 -28.38
C ARG A 274 -8.02 -19.12 -27.06
N VAL A 275 -6.96 -19.88 -26.79
CA VAL A 275 -6.05 -19.69 -25.67
C VAL A 275 -4.64 -19.99 -26.16
N SER A 276 -3.69 -19.10 -25.92
CA SER A 276 -2.26 -19.34 -26.18
C SER A 276 -1.40 -18.83 -25.03
N PRO A 277 -0.14 -19.29 -24.87
CA PRO A 277 0.77 -18.75 -23.87
C PRO A 277 1.01 -17.26 -24.07
N ALA A 278 1.28 -16.51 -23.00
CA ALA A 278 1.77 -15.15 -23.12
C ALA A 278 3.06 -15.11 -23.95
N LYS A 279 3.18 -14.14 -24.85
CA LYS A 279 4.38 -13.90 -25.65
C LYS A 279 5.55 -13.53 -24.72
N ASP A 280 5.30 -12.59 -23.82
CA ASP A 280 6.24 -12.09 -22.83
C ASP A 280 5.56 -12.21 -21.44
N PRO A 281 5.81 -13.31 -20.70
CA PRO A 281 5.19 -13.52 -19.40
C PRO A 281 5.78 -12.59 -18.33
N ILE A 282 4.97 -12.23 -17.34
CA ILE A 282 5.39 -11.52 -16.13
C ILE A 282 6.07 -12.54 -15.22
N VAL A 283 7.39 -12.39 -15.04
CA VAL A 283 8.19 -13.33 -14.26
C VAL A 283 8.53 -12.74 -12.90
N TYR A 284 8.09 -13.41 -11.84
CA TYR A 284 8.43 -13.11 -10.45
C TYR A 284 9.57 -14.01 -9.96
N TYR A 285 10.50 -13.43 -9.21
CA TYR A 285 11.56 -14.14 -8.52
C TYR A 285 11.34 -14.07 -7.01
N LEU A 286 11.27 -15.24 -6.38
CA LEU A 286 11.18 -15.35 -4.94
C LEU A 286 12.59 -15.25 -4.35
N SER A 287 12.88 -14.17 -3.63
CA SER A 287 14.19 -13.94 -3.01
C SER A 287 14.61 -15.11 -2.11
N ASN A 288 15.91 -15.26 -1.91
CA ASN A 288 16.46 -16.23 -0.96
C ASN A 288 16.22 -15.84 0.51
N THR A 289 15.72 -14.63 0.79
CA THR A 289 15.36 -14.18 2.14
C THR A 289 14.01 -14.74 2.62
N ILE A 290 13.15 -15.22 1.71
CA ILE A 290 11.86 -15.82 2.07
C ILE A 290 12.08 -17.18 2.76
N PRO A 291 11.63 -17.35 4.01
CA PRO A 291 11.70 -18.63 4.72
C PRO A 291 11.00 -19.76 3.94
N GLN A 292 11.58 -20.96 3.99
CA GLN A 292 11.13 -22.10 3.17
C GLN A 292 9.65 -22.41 3.32
N GLN A 293 9.10 -22.32 4.54
CA GLN A 293 7.69 -22.58 4.84
C GLN A 293 6.71 -21.59 4.18
N TYR A 294 7.18 -20.39 3.83
CA TYR A 294 6.35 -19.32 3.25
C TYR A 294 6.43 -19.22 1.73
N ARG A 295 7.36 -19.93 1.08
CA ARG A 295 7.53 -19.90 -0.38
C ARG A 295 6.31 -20.43 -1.13
N ALA A 296 5.69 -21.50 -0.64
CA ALA A 296 4.56 -22.16 -1.28
C ALA A 296 3.30 -21.28 -1.37
N PRO A 297 2.81 -20.63 -0.28
CA PRO A 297 1.64 -19.74 -0.36
C PRO A 297 1.90 -18.50 -1.24
N ILE A 298 3.10 -17.90 -1.16
CA ILE A 298 3.49 -16.77 -2.03
C ILE A 298 3.41 -17.17 -3.52
N ARG A 299 3.99 -18.33 -3.87
CA ARG A 299 3.98 -18.85 -5.23
C ARG A 299 2.56 -19.13 -5.73
N ASP A 300 1.71 -19.73 -4.90
CA ASP A 300 0.33 -20.06 -5.25
C ASP A 300 -0.53 -18.79 -5.46
N ALA A 301 -0.35 -17.77 -4.62
CA ALA A 301 -1.01 -16.47 -4.78
C ALA A 301 -0.73 -15.85 -6.16
N LEU A 302 0.56 -15.72 -6.53
CA LEU A 302 0.96 -15.16 -7.83
C LEU A 302 0.42 -15.99 -9.01
N LEU A 303 0.51 -17.32 -8.94
CA LEU A 303 0.06 -18.20 -10.02
C LEU A 303 -1.47 -18.22 -10.16
N THR A 304 -2.23 -17.91 -9.10
CA THR A 304 -3.69 -17.87 -9.10
C THR A 304 -4.24 -16.88 -10.15
N TRP A 305 -3.53 -15.77 -10.41
CA TRP A 305 -3.91 -14.78 -11.43
C TRP A 305 -3.95 -15.31 -12.86
N ASN A 306 -3.24 -16.40 -13.17
CA ASN A 306 -3.36 -17.07 -14.47
C ASN A 306 -4.79 -17.54 -14.76
N ASN A 307 -5.63 -17.75 -13.74
CA ASN A 307 -7.04 -18.09 -13.94
C ASN A 307 -7.79 -16.95 -14.65
N ALA A 308 -7.52 -15.69 -14.32
CA ALA A 308 -8.15 -14.54 -14.96
C ALA A 308 -7.62 -14.31 -16.37
N PHE A 309 -6.29 -14.33 -16.56
CA PHE A 309 -5.68 -14.23 -17.88
C PHE A 309 -6.15 -15.34 -18.83
N ARG A 310 -6.33 -16.57 -18.34
CA ARG A 310 -6.81 -17.69 -19.16
C ARG A 310 -8.23 -17.44 -19.70
N ARG A 311 -9.09 -16.73 -18.96
CA ARG A 311 -10.45 -16.38 -19.42
C ARG A 311 -10.45 -15.39 -20.58
N ILE A 312 -9.42 -14.58 -20.70
CA ILE A 312 -9.23 -13.65 -21.83
C ILE A 312 -8.34 -14.23 -22.94
N GLY A 313 -8.03 -15.53 -22.89
CA GLY A 313 -7.29 -16.24 -23.94
C GLY A 313 -5.77 -16.28 -23.74
N ILE A 314 -5.25 -15.90 -22.57
CA ILE A 314 -3.81 -15.86 -22.29
C ILE A 314 -3.47 -16.86 -21.17
N SER A 315 -2.74 -17.92 -21.51
CA SER A 315 -2.21 -18.87 -20.51
C SER A 315 -0.78 -18.48 -20.12
N ASN A 316 -0.32 -18.88 -18.93
CA ASN A 316 1.04 -18.62 -18.45
C ASN A 316 1.44 -17.13 -18.53
N ALA A 317 0.49 -16.22 -18.25
CA ALA A 317 0.77 -14.79 -18.16
C ALA A 317 1.70 -14.48 -16.98
N VAL A 318 1.55 -15.23 -15.88
CA VAL A 318 2.39 -15.11 -14.68
C VAL A 318 3.23 -16.36 -14.52
N VAL A 319 4.52 -16.18 -14.29
CA VAL A 319 5.50 -17.23 -14.00
C VAL A 319 6.23 -16.89 -12.71
N VAL A 320 6.43 -17.87 -11.85
CA VAL A 320 7.17 -17.70 -10.58
C VAL A 320 8.41 -18.58 -10.61
N LYS A 321 9.56 -18.00 -10.28
CA LYS A 321 10.85 -18.66 -10.19
C LYS A 321 11.46 -18.41 -8.82
N ASP A 322 12.37 -19.27 -8.40
CA ASP A 322 13.24 -18.95 -7.27
C ASP A 322 14.37 -18.05 -7.78
N GLN A 323 14.89 -17.18 -6.90
CA GLN A 323 16.08 -16.40 -7.19
C GLN A 323 17.22 -17.30 -7.72
N PRO A 324 17.93 -16.92 -8.80
CA PRO A 324 19.09 -17.65 -9.29
C PRO A 324 20.24 -17.66 -8.29
N THR A 325 21.10 -18.68 -8.35
CA THR A 325 22.35 -18.74 -7.55
C THR A 325 23.51 -17.97 -8.19
N ASP A 326 23.26 -17.20 -9.25
CA ASP A 326 24.25 -16.36 -9.93
C ASP A 326 24.65 -15.18 -9.04
N SER A 327 25.96 -15.03 -8.78
CA SER A 327 26.48 -13.93 -7.97
C SER A 327 26.29 -12.55 -8.62
N ASN A 328 26.05 -12.50 -9.93
CA ASN A 328 25.76 -11.26 -10.64
C ASN A 328 24.27 -10.89 -10.57
N TRP A 329 23.39 -11.77 -10.10
CA TRP A 329 21.99 -11.45 -9.90
C TRP A 329 21.84 -10.56 -8.66
N ASP A 330 20.98 -9.55 -8.76
CA ASP A 330 20.74 -8.58 -7.70
C ASP A 330 19.22 -8.38 -7.54
N PRO A 331 18.66 -8.41 -6.31
CA PRO A 331 17.24 -8.17 -6.13
C PRO A 331 16.84 -6.74 -6.50
N ASP A 332 17.76 -5.77 -6.45
CA ASP A 332 17.55 -4.35 -6.78
C ASP A 332 17.74 -4.05 -8.28
N ASP A 333 18.10 -5.06 -9.08
CA ASP A 333 18.17 -4.94 -10.53
C ASP A 333 16.76 -4.82 -11.14
N ILE A 334 16.46 -3.65 -11.68
CA ILE A 334 15.17 -3.26 -12.27
C ILE A 334 14.65 -4.20 -13.37
N ARG A 335 15.49 -5.08 -13.92
CA ARG A 335 15.09 -6.09 -14.92
C ARG A 335 14.27 -7.24 -14.33
N TYR A 336 14.23 -7.39 -13.00
CA TYR A 336 13.55 -8.49 -12.33
C TYR A 336 12.41 -7.99 -11.46
N ASN A 337 11.29 -8.71 -11.50
CA ASN A 337 10.24 -8.54 -10.50
C ASN A 337 10.55 -9.45 -9.31
N VAL A 338 10.69 -8.89 -8.12
CA VAL A 338 11.20 -9.64 -6.95
C VAL A 338 10.18 -9.59 -5.82
N VAL A 339 9.85 -10.75 -5.27
CA VAL A 339 9.19 -10.83 -3.97
C VAL A 339 10.26 -10.94 -2.90
N ARG A 340 10.28 -9.99 -1.96
CA ARG A 340 11.26 -9.90 -0.88
C ARG A 340 10.62 -10.21 0.46
N TRP A 341 11.41 -10.84 1.32
CA TRP A 341 11.10 -11.00 2.74
C TRP A 341 12.03 -10.10 3.55
N LEU A 342 11.43 -9.26 4.39
CA LEU A 342 12.12 -8.30 5.25
C LEU A 342 11.93 -8.70 6.73
N SER A 343 12.71 -8.14 7.63
CA SER A 343 12.52 -8.35 9.07
C SER A 343 12.77 -7.06 9.81
N GLU A 344 11.70 -6.50 10.37
CA GLU A 344 11.73 -5.30 11.20
C GLU A 344 11.44 -5.62 12.66
N ALA A 345 11.53 -4.62 13.52
CA ALA A 345 11.27 -4.67 14.96
C ALA A 345 10.30 -3.57 15.43
N ASN A 346 9.59 -2.89 14.51
CA ASN A 346 8.66 -1.79 14.79
C ASN A 346 7.20 -2.23 15.01
N ASN A 347 6.94 -3.54 15.07
CA ASN A 347 5.67 -4.12 15.52
C ASN A 347 4.47 -3.85 14.60
N GLY A 348 4.71 -3.49 13.33
CA GLY A 348 3.67 -3.05 12.39
C GLY A 348 3.26 -4.07 11.33
N GLY A 349 4.16 -5.00 10.95
CA GLY A 349 3.95 -6.05 9.95
C GLY A 349 3.25 -5.58 8.68
N PHE A 350 3.97 -5.34 7.58
CA PHE A 350 3.39 -4.91 6.31
C PHE A 350 3.72 -5.81 5.11
N ALA A 351 2.85 -5.77 4.10
CA ALA A 351 3.16 -6.15 2.74
C ALA A 351 2.75 -5.01 1.81
N GLU A 352 3.50 -4.84 0.72
CA GLU A 352 3.28 -3.77 -0.22
C GLU A 352 3.76 -4.16 -1.61
N ALA A 353 2.93 -3.89 -2.60
CA ALA A 353 3.25 -3.96 -4.01
C ALA A 353 3.79 -2.64 -4.54
N GLN A 354 4.81 -2.74 -5.39
CA GLN A 354 5.56 -1.60 -5.92
C GLN A 354 5.63 -1.68 -7.44
N VAL A 355 4.99 -0.75 -8.14
CA VAL A 355 4.95 -0.75 -9.61
C VAL A 355 5.74 0.40 -10.20
N LEU A 356 6.59 0.09 -11.18
CA LEU A 356 7.26 1.08 -12.00
C LEU A 356 6.72 1.03 -13.43
N TYR A 357 6.43 2.20 -13.98
CA TYR A 357 5.75 2.33 -15.26
C TYR A 357 6.36 3.43 -16.12
N ASN A 358 6.20 3.29 -17.43
CA ASN A 358 6.59 4.32 -18.38
C ASN A 358 5.60 5.49 -18.25
N PRO A 359 6.04 6.67 -17.79
CA PRO A 359 5.15 7.78 -17.48
C PRO A 359 4.48 8.35 -18.73
N TYR A 360 4.95 8.07 -19.94
CA TYR A 360 4.30 8.53 -21.17
C TYR A 360 3.12 7.67 -21.62
N THR A 361 3.02 6.43 -21.13
CA THR A 361 2.12 5.41 -21.69
C THR A 361 1.33 4.62 -20.65
N GLY A 362 1.72 4.66 -19.37
CA GLY A 362 1.16 3.81 -18.32
C GLY A 362 1.60 2.34 -18.42
N GLN A 363 2.56 2.00 -19.29
CA GLN A 363 3.07 0.63 -19.41
C GLN A 363 3.90 0.27 -18.18
N ILE A 364 3.43 -0.69 -17.37
CA ILE A 364 4.21 -1.28 -16.29
C ILE A 364 5.36 -2.09 -16.90
N PHE A 365 6.57 -1.93 -16.35
CA PHE A 365 7.75 -2.67 -16.79
C PHE A 365 8.51 -3.37 -15.66
N ARG A 366 8.27 -2.99 -14.40
CA ARG A 366 8.79 -3.67 -13.21
C ARG A 366 7.73 -3.65 -12.11
N SER A 367 7.61 -4.74 -11.38
CA SER A 367 6.92 -4.78 -10.09
C SER A 367 7.77 -5.43 -9.00
N ALA A 368 7.40 -5.24 -7.73
CA ALA A 368 7.91 -6.04 -6.62
C ALA A 368 6.88 -6.13 -5.52
N ILE A 369 7.06 -7.11 -4.65
CA ILE A 369 6.28 -7.23 -3.42
C ILE A 369 7.27 -7.35 -2.27
N VAL A 370 7.19 -6.44 -1.31
CA VAL A 370 7.91 -6.55 -0.04
C VAL A 370 6.97 -7.14 1.00
N VAL A 371 7.44 -8.11 1.78
CA VAL A 371 6.69 -8.77 2.84
C VAL A 371 7.52 -8.75 4.11
N ASP A 372 7.05 -8.06 5.14
CA ASP A 372 7.67 -8.06 6.46
C ASP A 372 7.36 -9.36 7.20
N SER A 373 8.38 -9.92 7.84
CA SER A 373 8.28 -11.09 8.70
C SER A 373 7.28 -10.95 9.84
N ASP A 374 7.06 -9.73 10.35
CA ASP A 374 6.16 -9.51 11.47
C ASP A 374 4.70 -9.79 11.12
N LEU A 375 4.30 -9.76 9.83
CA LEU A 375 2.99 -10.27 9.38
C LEU A 375 2.73 -11.71 9.86
N MET A 376 3.78 -12.54 9.88
CA MET A 376 3.66 -13.94 10.29
C MET A 376 4.04 -14.19 11.75
N ARG A 377 4.64 -13.22 12.45
CA ARG A 377 4.94 -13.35 13.87
C ARG A 377 3.69 -13.07 14.69
N TYR A 378 3.13 -14.13 15.25
CA TYR A 378 2.00 -14.03 16.17
C TYR A 378 2.45 -13.40 17.51
N GLY A 379 1.78 -12.33 17.89
CA GLY A 379 1.42 -12.04 19.27
C GLY A 379 2.53 -11.92 20.30
N LYS A 380 3.39 -10.90 20.18
CA LYS A 380 3.98 -10.27 21.37
C LYS A 380 3.85 -8.76 21.45
N LEU A 381 3.57 -8.07 20.34
CA LEU A 381 3.90 -6.65 20.26
C LEU A 381 2.74 -5.74 19.83
N GLU A 382 1.52 -6.28 19.65
CA GLU A 382 0.30 -5.46 19.70
C GLU A 382 0.01 -5.06 21.16
N TYR A 383 0.79 -4.10 21.67
CA TYR A 383 0.24 -3.21 22.67
C TYR A 383 -0.85 -2.41 21.96
N LEU A 384 -2.07 -2.92 21.93
CA LEU A 384 -3.20 -2.02 21.84
C LEU A 384 -3.00 -1.07 23.00
N ASP A 385 -2.62 0.15 22.66
CA ASP A 385 -2.54 1.29 23.54
C ASP A 385 -3.94 1.47 24.13
N LEU A 386 -4.26 0.68 25.17
CA LEU A 386 -5.37 0.91 26.09
C LEU A 386 -4.97 2.10 26.98
N THR A 387 -4.35 3.11 26.38
CA THR A 387 -3.85 4.32 26.98
C THR A 387 -4.83 5.46 26.72
N PRO A 388 -4.86 6.46 27.60
CA PRO A 388 -5.72 7.62 27.43
C PRO A 388 -5.46 8.36 26.10
N PRO A 389 -6.48 8.95 25.46
CA PRO A 389 -6.36 9.65 24.17
C PRO A 389 -5.29 10.75 24.12
N GLU A 390 -4.92 11.32 25.27
CA GLU A 390 -3.94 12.38 25.43
C GLU A 390 -2.48 11.93 25.23
N HIS A 391 -2.19 10.63 25.26
CA HIS A 391 -0.85 10.07 24.97
C HIS A 391 -0.68 9.58 23.51
N ALA A 392 -1.76 9.11 22.87
CA ALA A 392 -1.76 8.77 21.44
C ALA A 392 -1.51 9.97 20.50
N ALA A 393 -1.36 11.18 21.06
CA ALA A 393 -1.02 12.41 20.35
C ALA A 393 0.49 12.73 20.38
N ARG A 394 1.30 12.02 21.18
CA ARG A 394 2.74 12.29 21.36
C ARG A 394 3.67 11.31 20.64
N VAL A 395 3.14 10.20 20.11
CA VAL A 395 3.87 9.35 19.18
C VAL A 395 3.78 10.03 17.81
N PRO A 396 4.90 10.36 17.14
CA PRO A 396 4.87 10.92 15.80
C PRO A 396 4.05 10.00 14.90
N ARG A 397 2.87 10.45 14.50
CA ARG A 397 2.08 9.78 13.48
C ARG A 397 2.75 10.12 12.16
N GLY A 398 3.60 9.22 11.67
CA GLY A 398 4.02 9.28 10.27
C GLY A 398 2.79 9.40 9.36
N HIS A 399 2.98 10.03 8.21
CA HIS A 399 1.90 10.41 7.27
C HIS A 399 1.06 9.24 6.71
N PHE A 400 1.33 7.99 7.10
CA PHE A 400 0.63 6.77 6.67
C PHE A 400 -0.30 6.14 7.73
N THR A 401 -0.82 6.92 8.69
CA THR A 401 -1.76 6.42 9.72
C THR A 401 -3.20 6.19 9.25
N ASP A 402 -3.43 5.96 7.95
CA ASP A 402 -4.63 5.21 7.55
C ASP A 402 -4.42 3.75 8.02
N PRO A 403 -5.44 3.01 8.49
CA PRO A 403 -5.28 1.60 8.81
C PRO A 403 -4.77 0.86 7.56
N SER A 404 -3.47 0.58 7.50
CA SER A 404 -2.90 -0.18 6.39
C SER A 404 -3.55 -1.55 6.36
N TYR A 405 -3.79 -2.10 5.17
CA TYR A 405 -4.37 -3.44 5.01
C TYR A 405 -3.72 -4.44 5.96
N SER A 406 -2.40 -4.39 5.95
CA SER A 406 -1.52 -5.31 6.63
C SER A 406 -1.69 -5.31 8.15
N SER A 407 -1.70 -4.13 8.79
CA SER A 407 -1.94 -4.03 10.24
C SER A 407 -3.32 -4.53 10.62
N GLY A 408 -4.34 -4.16 9.85
CA GLY A 408 -5.69 -4.64 10.08
C GLY A 408 -5.86 -6.14 9.82
N ALA A 409 -5.16 -6.70 8.84
CA ALA A 409 -5.19 -8.11 8.47
C ALA A 409 -4.42 -8.97 9.49
N GLN A 410 -3.30 -8.48 10.01
CA GLN A 410 -2.58 -9.10 11.12
C GLN A 410 -3.46 -9.15 12.38
N ALA A 411 -4.17 -8.06 12.69
CA ALA A 411 -5.14 -8.03 13.79
C ALA A 411 -6.29 -9.05 13.58
N GLN A 412 -6.79 -9.20 12.35
CA GLN A 412 -7.80 -10.22 12.01
C GLN A 412 -7.25 -11.65 12.13
N TYR A 413 -6.03 -11.88 11.67
CA TYR A 413 -5.35 -13.16 11.80
C TYR A 413 -5.18 -13.55 13.28
N ALA A 414 -4.64 -12.65 14.10
CA ALA A 414 -4.44 -12.84 15.53
C ALA A 414 -5.76 -13.01 16.29
N TYR A 415 -6.79 -12.22 15.95
CA TYR A 415 -8.14 -12.40 16.46
C TYR A 415 -8.67 -13.80 16.18
N GLY A 416 -8.49 -14.33 14.97
CA GLY A 416 -8.97 -15.66 14.61
C GLY A 416 -8.27 -16.79 15.36
N ILE A 417 -6.95 -16.73 15.53
CA ILE A 417 -6.20 -17.68 16.35
C ILE A 417 -6.76 -17.71 17.78
N LEU A 418 -6.92 -16.53 18.40
CA LEU A 418 -7.47 -16.40 19.75
C LEU A 418 -8.91 -16.92 19.83
N ALA A 419 -9.77 -16.48 18.93
CA ALA A 419 -11.19 -16.83 18.92
C ALA A 419 -11.39 -18.34 18.70
N LEU A 420 -10.68 -18.95 17.75
CA LEU A 420 -10.72 -20.40 17.51
C LEU A 420 -10.24 -21.18 18.74
N SER A 421 -9.16 -20.74 19.39
CA SER A 421 -8.63 -21.35 20.61
C SER A 421 -9.65 -21.31 21.76
N LEU A 422 -10.27 -20.15 22.00
CA LEU A 422 -11.28 -19.99 23.05
C LEU A 422 -12.57 -20.80 22.76
N MET A 423 -12.96 -20.91 21.49
CA MET A 423 -14.13 -21.70 21.07
C MET A 423 -13.90 -23.21 21.14
N ASN A 424 -12.69 -23.69 20.79
CA ASN A 424 -12.40 -25.11 20.60
C ASN A 424 -11.57 -25.73 21.74
N GLY A 425 -11.16 -24.94 22.74
CA GLY A 425 -10.18 -25.32 23.75
C GLY A 425 -8.77 -24.91 23.29
N LEU A 426 -7.92 -24.45 24.22
CA LEU A 426 -6.63 -23.77 24.01
C LEU A 426 -5.53 -24.57 23.27
N ASP A 427 -5.88 -25.69 22.65
CA ASP A 427 -4.94 -26.61 22.02
C ASP A 427 -4.61 -26.14 20.60
N ALA A 428 -3.34 -25.78 20.37
CA ALA A 428 -2.85 -25.24 19.10
C ALA A 428 -3.03 -26.23 17.93
N ASP A 429 -3.09 -27.53 18.21
CA ASP A 429 -3.32 -28.59 17.22
C ASP A 429 -4.74 -28.53 16.59
N ARG A 430 -5.61 -27.66 17.12
CA ARG A 430 -7.00 -27.49 16.67
C ARG A 430 -7.18 -26.32 15.70
N ILE A 431 -6.14 -25.53 15.44
CA ILE A 431 -6.14 -24.53 14.37
C ILE A 431 -5.76 -25.24 13.08
N PRO A 432 -6.52 -25.09 11.97
CA PRO A 432 -6.19 -25.75 10.72
C PRO A 432 -4.76 -25.44 10.30
N ALA A 433 -3.98 -26.47 9.92
CA ALA A 433 -2.61 -26.27 9.43
C ALA A 433 -2.54 -25.35 8.19
N SER A 434 -3.64 -25.24 7.43
CA SER A 434 -3.75 -24.31 6.31
C SER A 434 -3.97 -22.85 6.72
N TYR A 435 -4.30 -22.54 7.97
CA TYR A 435 -4.72 -21.20 8.37
C TYR A 435 -3.66 -20.13 8.08
N SER A 436 -2.40 -20.39 8.48
CA SER A 436 -1.26 -19.49 8.17
C SER A 436 -0.91 -19.47 6.68
N TYR A 437 -1.10 -20.59 5.98
CA TYR A 437 -0.90 -20.67 4.54
C TYR A 437 -1.92 -19.79 3.80
N ASP A 438 -3.20 -19.93 4.14
CA ASP A 438 -4.33 -19.22 3.54
C ASP A 438 -4.25 -17.71 3.83
N TYR A 439 -3.83 -17.34 5.04
CA TYR A 439 -3.57 -15.95 5.42
C TYR A 439 -2.48 -15.31 4.54
N LEU A 440 -1.28 -15.90 4.50
CA LEU A 440 -0.18 -15.37 3.69
C LEU A 440 -0.52 -15.37 2.20
N LYS A 441 -1.21 -16.42 1.73
CA LYS A 441 -1.72 -16.47 0.36
C LYS A 441 -2.66 -15.30 0.08
N SER A 442 -3.60 -14.98 0.99
CA SER A 442 -4.53 -13.87 0.78
C SER A 442 -3.85 -12.50 0.69
N ILE A 443 -2.83 -12.25 1.53
CA ILE A 443 -2.05 -11.02 1.50
C ILE A 443 -1.32 -10.89 0.16
N VAL A 444 -0.56 -11.90 -0.24
CA VAL A 444 0.20 -11.85 -1.49
C VAL A 444 -0.72 -11.84 -2.71
N LEU A 445 -1.90 -12.46 -2.62
CA LEU A 445 -2.90 -12.44 -3.68
C LEU A 445 -3.47 -11.03 -3.88
N HIS A 446 -3.64 -10.28 -2.79
CA HIS A 446 -4.00 -8.86 -2.79
C HIS A 446 -2.88 -8.00 -3.40
N GLU A 447 -1.66 -8.09 -2.86
CA GLU A 447 -0.51 -7.31 -3.35
C GLU A 447 -0.24 -7.56 -4.84
N SER A 448 -0.34 -8.82 -5.28
CA SER A 448 -0.17 -9.13 -6.71
C SER A 448 -1.27 -8.53 -7.60
N GLY A 449 -2.44 -8.16 -7.06
CA GLY A 449 -3.44 -7.40 -7.80
C GLY A 449 -2.96 -5.99 -8.17
N HIS A 450 -2.32 -5.30 -7.23
CA HIS A 450 -1.68 -4.01 -7.45
C HIS A 450 -0.60 -4.08 -8.53
N ASP A 451 0.18 -5.17 -8.59
CA ASP A 451 1.15 -5.38 -9.65
C ASP A 451 0.53 -5.42 -11.05
N PHE A 452 -0.76 -5.77 -11.19
CA PHE A 452 -1.48 -5.71 -12.46
C PHE A 452 -2.11 -4.34 -12.74
N GLY A 453 -1.86 -3.35 -11.87
CA GLY A 453 -2.37 -1.98 -11.94
C GLY A 453 -3.72 -1.77 -11.25
N LEU A 454 -4.18 -2.73 -10.46
CA LEU A 454 -5.47 -2.65 -9.79
C LEU A 454 -5.40 -1.77 -8.55
N MET A 455 -6.44 -0.99 -8.29
CA MET A 455 -6.61 -0.27 -7.03
C MET A 455 -7.46 -1.09 -6.04
N HIS A 456 -7.58 -0.61 -4.80
CA HIS A 456 -8.47 -1.20 -3.81
C HIS A 456 -9.95 -1.19 -4.23
N ASN A 457 -10.74 -2.13 -3.71
CA ASN A 457 -12.18 -2.19 -3.93
C ASN A 457 -12.94 -2.54 -2.64
N PHE A 458 -13.49 -1.52 -1.97
CA PHE A 458 -14.06 -1.64 -0.62
C PHE A 458 -15.57 -1.94 -0.56
N ILE A 459 -16.20 -2.33 -1.68
CA ILE A 459 -17.66 -2.62 -1.73
C ILE A 459 -17.98 -4.09 -2.07
N GLY A 460 -16.97 -4.93 -2.30
CA GLY A 460 -17.20 -6.26 -2.86
C GLY A 460 -17.99 -7.22 -1.96
N SER A 461 -17.93 -7.05 -0.63
CA SER A 461 -18.69 -7.83 0.34
C SER A 461 -20.20 -7.59 0.27
N GLU A 462 -20.63 -6.43 -0.26
CA GLU A 462 -22.04 -6.08 -0.44
C GLU A 462 -22.76 -7.02 -1.42
N ALA A 463 -22.03 -7.77 -2.25
CA ALA A 463 -22.63 -8.71 -3.20
C ALA A 463 -23.13 -10.02 -2.55
N TYR A 464 -22.83 -10.27 -1.27
CA TYR A 464 -23.05 -11.58 -0.65
C TYR A 464 -23.83 -11.54 0.66
N THR A 465 -24.73 -12.51 0.83
CA THR A 465 -25.45 -12.74 2.09
C THR A 465 -24.61 -13.49 3.11
N ALA A 466 -24.95 -13.38 4.40
CA ALA A 466 -24.34 -14.17 5.47
C ALA A 466 -24.33 -15.69 5.17
N LYS A 467 -25.43 -16.25 4.66
CA LYS A 467 -25.53 -17.68 4.29
C LYS A 467 -24.53 -18.08 3.21
N GLN A 468 -24.23 -17.18 2.27
CA GLN A 468 -23.22 -17.42 1.23
C GLN A 468 -21.80 -17.39 1.81
N ARG A 469 -21.52 -16.52 2.80
CA ARG A 469 -20.21 -16.48 3.49
C ARG A 469 -19.98 -17.67 4.43
N GLN A 470 -21.06 -18.20 5.00
CA GLN A 470 -21.06 -19.45 5.78
C GLN A 470 -20.91 -20.71 4.92
N SER A 471 -21.06 -20.59 3.59
CA SER A 471 -20.99 -21.73 2.66
C SER A 471 -19.58 -21.91 2.12
N LYS A 472 -18.93 -23.03 2.47
CA LYS A 472 -17.64 -23.40 1.91
C LYS A 472 -17.65 -23.54 0.39
N ALA A 473 -18.71 -24.10 -0.19
CA ALA A 473 -18.83 -24.20 -1.66
C ALA A 473 -18.87 -22.82 -2.33
N CYS A 474 -19.52 -21.84 -1.69
CA CYS A 474 -19.62 -20.49 -2.25
C CYS A 474 -18.30 -19.72 -2.11
N THR A 475 -17.67 -19.77 -0.94
CA THR A 475 -16.39 -19.09 -0.66
C THR A 475 -15.24 -19.70 -1.46
N HIS A 476 -15.23 -21.02 -1.65
CA HIS A 476 -14.21 -21.69 -2.48
C HIS A 476 -14.35 -21.36 -3.98
N GLN A 477 -15.57 -21.07 -4.45
CA GLN A 477 -15.83 -20.78 -5.86
C GLN A 477 -15.66 -19.29 -6.19
N TYR A 478 -16.06 -18.40 -5.29
CA TYR A 478 -16.19 -16.96 -5.57
C TYR A 478 -15.43 -16.06 -4.60
N GLY A 479 -14.66 -16.63 -3.67
CA GLY A 479 -14.02 -15.89 -2.59
C GLY A 479 -14.99 -15.49 -1.46
N VAL A 480 -14.44 -14.96 -0.37
CA VAL A 480 -15.13 -14.26 0.73
C VAL A 480 -15.55 -12.82 0.36
N ALA A 481 -14.97 -12.25 -0.69
CA ALA A 481 -15.31 -10.96 -1.30
C ALA A 481 -15.41 -11.10 -2.83
N THR A 482 -15.95 -10.11 -3.55
CA THR A 482 -15.98 -10.17 -5.03
C THR A 482 -14.63 -9.88 -5.66
N SER A 483 -13.74 -9.24 -4.91
CA SER A 483 -12.42 -8.79 -5.32
C SER A 483 -11.40 -9.22 -4.28
N VAL A 484 -10.18 -9.57 -4.70
CA VAL A 484 -9.05 -9.72 -3.77
C VAL A 484 -8.57 -8.37 -3.26
N MET A 485 -8.90 -7.28 -3.96
CA MET A 485 -8.56 -5.90 -3.61
C MET A 485 -9.39 -5.31 -2.46
N GLU A 486 -10.25 -6.10 -1.84
CA GLU A 486 -11.07 -5.68 -0.70
C GLU A 486 -10.37 -6.00 0.62
N TYR A 487 -10.49 -5.09 1.60
CA TYR A 487 -10.06 -5.36 2.97
C TYR A 487 -11.11 -6.20 3.71
N ALA A 488 -11.33 -7.42 3.21
CA ALA A 488 -12.27 -8.36 3.80
C ALA A 488 -11.75 -8.83 5.18
N PRO A 489 -12.62 -8.91 6.20
CA PRO A 489 -12.26 -9.41 7.52
C PRO A 489 -12.11 -10.93 7.49
N LEU A 490 -11.63 -11.48 8.60
CA LEU A 490 -11.68 -12.92 8.82
C LEU A 490 -13.14 -13.40 8.72
N ASN A 491 -13.40 -14.36 7.83
CA ASN A 491 -14.69 -15.04 7.74
C ASN A 491 -14.82 -16.06 8.88
N LEU A 492 -15.16 -15.55 10.07
CA LEU A 492 -15.35 -16.34 11.28
C LEU A 492 -16.75 -16.11 11.86
N TRP A 493 -17.45 -17.21 12.11
CA TRP A 493 -18.80 -17.22 12.66
C TRP A 493 -18.85 -17.88 14.04
N PRO A 494 -19.89 -17.61 14.85
CA PRO A 494 -20.05 -18.22 16.16
C PRO A 494 -20.04 -19.74 16.11
N LYS A 495 -19.47 -20.37 17.15
CA LYS A 495 -19.41 -21.83 17.30
C LYS A 495 -20.77 -22.49 17.05
N GLY A 496 -20.79 -23.52 16.20
CA GLY A 496 -22.01 -24.22 15.79
C GLY A 496 -22.64 -23.68 14.50
N THR A 497 -22.14 -22.57 13.96
CA THR A 497 -22.51 -22.07 12.63
C THR A 497 -21.61 -22.72 11.56
N PRO A 498 -22.15 -23.09 10.39
CA PRO A 498 -21.31 -23.46 9.24
C PRO A 498 -20.32 -22.32 8.92
N ASN A 499 -19.08 -22.67 8.60
CA ASN A 499 -18.08 -21.69 8.20
C ASN A 499 -17.59 -21.96 6.77
N GLY A 500 -17.39 -20.88 6.01
CA GLY A 500 -16.74 -20.93 4.71
C GLY A 500 -15.21 -20.98 4.84
N ASP A 501 -14.52 -20.64 3.76
CA ASP A 501 -13.08 -20.37 3.82
C ASP A 501 -12.82 -19.11 4.65
N TYR A 502 -11.76 -19.11 5.46
CA TYR A 502 -11.45 -18.04 6.42
C TYR A 502 -10.97 -16.74 5.74
N PHE A 503 -10.22 -16.88 4.65
CA PHE A 503 -9.54 -15.79 3.94
C PHE A 503 -9.86 -15.82 2.44
N GLN A 504 -9.62 -14.70 1.76
CA GLN A 504 -9.74 -14.58 0.31
C GLN A 504 -8.56 -15.26 -0.39
N THR A 505 -8.67 -16.55 -0.69
CA THR A 505 -7.59 -17.35 -1.32
C THR A 505 -7.80 -17.64 -2.80
N VAL A 506 -8.90 -17.13 -3.38
CA VAL A 506 -9.28 -17.29 -4.78
C VAL A 506 -9.75 -15.95 -5.36
N LEU A 507 -9.67 -15.80 -6.68
CA LEU A 507 -10.23 -14.63 -7.38
C LEU A 507 -11.76 -14.66 -7.34
N GLY A 508 -12.37 -13.53 -7.03
CA GLY A 508 -13.80 -13.31 -7.09
C GLY A 508 -14.27 -12.78 -8.45
N PRO A 509 -15.60 -12.62 -8.65
CA PRO A 509 -16.18 -12.18 -9.91
C PRO A 509 -15.66 -10.83 -10.43
N TYR A 510 -15.35 -9.88 -9.53
CA TYR A 510 -14.81 -8.57 -9.90
C TYR A 510 -13.40 -8.69 -10.45
N ASP A 511 -12.53 -9.52 -9.85
CA ASP A 511 -11.15 -9.73 -10.32
C ASP A 511 -11.12 -10.23 -11.78
N TYR A 512 -12.02 -11.16 -12.13
CA TYR A 512 -12.17 -11.61 -13.51
C TYR A 512 -12.68 -10.51 -14.44
N HIS A 513 -13.60 -9.69 -13.97
CA HIS A 513 -14.18 -8.58 -14.73
C HIS A 513 -13.15 -7.48 -15.00
N VAL A 514 -12.40 -7.07 -13.98
CA VAL A 514 -11.41 -5.99 -14.08
C VAL A 514 -10.23 -6.41 -14.97
N ILE A 515 -9.76 -7.66 -14.88
CA ILE A 515 -8.74 -8.18 -15.80
C ILE A 515 -9.27 -8.27 -17.23
N GLN A 516 -10.54 -8.64 -17.44
CA GLN A 516 -11.15 -8.55 -18.76
C GLN A 516 -11.18 -7.12 -19.29
N TRP A 517 -11.58 -6.17 -18.44
CA TRP A 517 -11.68 -4.78 -18.83
C TRP A 517 -10.30 -4.15 -19.08
N GLY A 518 -9.25 -4.51 -18.35
CA GLY A 518 -7.92 -3.91 -18.51
C GLY A 518 -6.99 -4.63 -19.47
N TYR A 519 -7.11 -5.96 -19.64
CA TYR A 519 -6.21 -6.76 -20.48
C TYR A 519 -6.90 -7.44 -21.67
N GLY A 520 -8.24 -7.45 -21.72
CA GLY A 520 -8.99 -8.02 -22.83
C GLY A 520 -8.73 -7.31 -24.16
N ARG A 521 -8.49 -8.11 -25.21
CA ARG A 521 -8.24 -7.61 -26.58
C ARG A 521 -9.53 -7.15 -27.25
N ILE A 522 -9.49 -5.95 -27.84
CA ILE A 522 -10.59 -5.41 -28.65
C ILE A 522 -10.17 -5.47 -30.12
N VAL A 523 -10.73 -6.43 -30.86
CA VAL A 523 -10.35 -6.69 -32.25
C VAL A 523 -10.67 -5.47 -33.13
N GLY A 524 -9.67 -4.99 -33.87
CA GLY A 524 -9.81 -3.91 -34.85
C GLY A 524 -9.51 -2.50 -34.31
N ALA A 525 -9.42 -2.31 -32.99
CA ALA A 525 -8.99 -1.04 -32.41
C ALA A 525 -7.48 -0.81 -32.64
N ARG A 526 -7.13 0.40 -33.09
CA ARG A 526 -5.76 0.86 -33.36
C ARG A 526 -5.40 2.14 -32.60
N SER A 527 -6.32 2.66 -31.79
CA SER A 527 -6.08 3.79 -30.90
C SER A 527 -6.90 3.63 -29.61
N PRO A 528 -6.50 4.30 -28.51
CA PRO A 528 -7.25 4.24 -27.25
C PRO A 528 -8.72 4.69 -27.40
N ASP A 529 -8.99 5.73 -28.19
CA ASP A 529 -10.36 6.20 -28.46
C ASP A 529 -11.23 5.14 -29.17
N GLN A 530 -10.65 4.27 -30.01
CA GLN A 530 -11.39 3.21 -30.69
C GLN A 530 -11.79 2.06 -29.76
N GLU A 531 -11.11 1.89 -28.62
CA GLU A 531 -11.51 0.91 -27.60
C GLU A 531 -12.75 1.37 -26.80
N LYS A 532 -12.91 2.69 -26.65
CA LYS A 532 -13.86 3.31 -25.72
C LYS A 532 -15.29 2.76 -25.81
N PRO A 533 -15.92 2.60 -26.99
CA PRO A 533 -17.30 2.10 -27.04
C PRO A 533 -17.48 0.69 -26.48
N THR A 534 -16.45 -0.16 -26.57
CA THR A 534 -16.48 -1.51 -26.00
C THR A 534 -16.17 -1.48 -24.51
N LEU A 535 -15.20 -0.66 -24.09
CA LEU A 535 -14.85 -0.49 -22.68
C LEU A 535 -15.99 0.11 -21.87
N ASP A 536 -16.69 1.13 -22.40
CA ASP A 536 -17.86 1.75 -21.77
C ASP A 536 -18.97 0.71 -21.53
N ARG A 537 -19.22 -0.15 -22.53
CA ARG A 537 -20.21 -1.22 -22.42
C ARG A 537 -19.81 -2.23 -21.35
N TRP A 538 -18.55 -2.60 -21.26
CA TRP A 538 -18.07 -3.51 -20.21
C TRP A 538 -18.17 -2.86 -18.82
N ALA A 539 -17.74 -1.60 -18.68
CA ALA A 539 -17.79 -0.83 -17.44
C ALA A 539 -19.22 -0.58 -16.94
N SER A 540 -20.22 -0.51 -17.84
CA SER A 540 -21.64 -0.41 -17.46
C SER A 540 -22.17 -1.58 -16.61
N ALA A 541 -21.39 -2.66 -16.47
CA ALA A 541 -21.67 -3.77 -15.57
C ALA A 541 -21.65 -3.36 -14.09
N TRP A 542 -21.10 -2.19 -13.74
CA TRP A 542 -21.02 -1.65 -12.38
C TRP A 542 -22.37 -1.68 -11.63
N SER A 543 -23.51 -1.51 -12.32
CA SER A 543 -24.84 -1.59 -11.69
C SER A 543 -25.12 -2.94 -11.00
N ASN A 544 -24.44 -4.02 -11.40
CA ASN A 544 -24.46 -5.31 -10.73
C ASN A 544 -23.49 -5.31 -9.54
N ALA A 545 -23.98 -5.65 -8.35
CA ALA A 545 -23.20 -5.70 -7.10
C ALA A 545 -21.88 -6.50 -7.22
N ARG A 546 -21.84 -7.54 -8.07
CA ARG A 546 -20.64 -8.36 -8.27
C ARG A 546 -19.51 -7.65 -9.03
N TYR A 547 -19.81 -6.54 -9.68
CA TYR A 547 -18.88 -5.80 -10.55
C TYR A 547 -18.71 -4.34 -10.11
N ARG A 548 -19.17 -3.98 -8.90
CA ARG A 548 -19.02 -2.62 -8.37
C ARG A 548 -17.58 -2.35 -7.95
N LEU A 549 -17.23 -1.08 -8.07
CA LEU A 549 -16.02 -0.46 -7.51
C LEU A 549 -16.43 0.60 -6.50
N ALA A 550 -15.75 0.61 -5.36
CA ALA A 550 -15.60 1.77 -4.48
C ALA A 550 -14.12 1.88 -4.06
N SER A 551 -13.50 3.02 -4.32
CA SER A 551 -12.05 3.24 -4.19
C SER A 551 -11.64 3.73 -2.80
N ASP A 552 -10.34 3.98 -2.61
CA ASP A 552 -9.76 4.62 -1.43
C ASP A 552 -10.44 5.95 -1.05
N GLU A 553 -10.85 6.73 -2.05
CA GLU A 553 -11.60 7.98 -1.86
C GLU A 553 -12.95 7.73 -1.18
N ASP A 554 -13.61 6.61 -1.50
CA ASP A 554 -14.94 6.29 -1.02
C ASP A 554 -14.94 5.73 0.43
N VAL A 555 -13.79 5.23 0.92
CA VAL A 555 -13.66 4.62 2.26
C VAL A 555 -13.02 5.55 3.31
N ALA A 556 -12.42 6.67 2.90
CA ALA A 556 -11.63 7.55 3.77
C ALA A 556 -12.40 8.10 4.99
N TRP A 557 -12.00 7.68 6.20
CA TRP A 557 -12.67 7.95 7.47
C TRP A 557 -12.42 9.36 8.03
N THR A 558 -11.47 10.11 7.46
CA THR A 558 -11.07 11.43 7.95
C THR A 558 -11.99 12.53 7.39
N GLY A 559 -12.65 13.29 8.28
CA GLY A 559 -13.41 14.50 7.91
C GLY A 559 -14.86 14.31 7.44
N GLY A 560 -15.40 13.09 7.50
CA GLY A 560 -16.80 12.80 7.12
C GLY A 560 -17.04 12.72 5.61
N HIS A 561 -15.98 12.50 4.83
CA HIS A 561 -16.01 12.35 3.37
C HIS A 561 -16.57 11.01 2.91
N ALA A 562 -16.21 9.90 3.56
CA ALA A 562 -16.85 8.61 3.35
C ALA A 562 -18.30 8.66 3.85
N ILE A 563 -19.26 8.58 2.92
CA ILE A 563 -20.69 8.71 3.22
C ILE A 563 -21.49 7.43 2.98
N ASP A 564 -20.95 6.46 2.23
CA ASP A 564 -21.65 5.23 1.88
C ASP A 564 -21.37 4.11 2.90
N PRO A 565 -22.36 3.69 3.70
CA PRO A 565 -22.15 2.66 4.73
C PRO A 565 -21.96 1.23 4.16
N ARG A 566 -22.09 1.05 2.84
CA ARG A 566 -21.74 -0.21 2.15
C ARG A 566 -20.26 -0.27 1.80
N VAL A 567 -19.54 0.84 1.92
CA VAL A 567 -18.11 0.96 1.64
C VAL A 567 -17.40 1.07 2.99
N ALA A 568 -16.81 -0.03 3.43
CA ALA A 568 -16.10 -0.07 4.69
C ALA A 568 -14.88 -0.98 4.57
N GLN A 569 -13.91 -0.75 5.44
CA GLN A 569 -12.91 -1.78 5.69
C GLN A 569 -13.48 -2.76 6.72
N TRP A 570 -13.19 -4.06 6.55
CA TRP A 570 -13.48 -5.11 7.53
C TRP A 570 -14.95 -5.48 7.71
N ASP A 571 -15.75 -5.30 6.66
CA ASP A 571 -17.13 -5.77 6.53
C ASP A 571 -17.21 -7.00 5.59
N LEU A 572 -18.30 -7.78 5.66
CA LEU A 572 -18.31 -9.11 5.01
C LEU A 572 -19.60 -9.48 4.29
N THR A 573 -20.68 -8.70 4.44
CA THR A 573 -21.98 -9.11 3.91
C THR A 573 -22.82 -7.93 3.44
N ASN A 574 -23.84 -8.21 2.64
CA ASN A 574 -24.88 -7.25 2.27
C ASN A 574 -25.79 -6.80 3.43
N ASP A 575 -25.59 -7.32 4.64
CA ASP A 575 -26.21 -6.87 5.89
C ASP A 575 -25.12 -6.56 6.94
N ASN A 576 -24.35 -5.50 6.70
CA ASN A 576 -23.23 -5.10 7.59
C ASN A 576 -23.67 -4.85 9.03
N ILE A 577 -24.91 -4.37 9.26
CA ILE A 577 -25.45 -4.21 10.60
C ILE A 577 -25.58 -5.59 11.28
N GLY A 578 -26.20 -6.56 10.61
CA GLY A 578 -26.33 -7.93 11.14
C GLY A 578 -24.99 -8.65 11.34
N TRP A 579 -24.03 -8.44 10.43
CA TRP A 579 -22.66 -8.92 10.57
C TRP A 579 -21.99 -8.34 11.83
N CYS A 580 -22.01 -7.01 11.99
CA CYS A 580 -21.44 -6.32 13.15
C CYS A 580 -22.08 -6.79 14.46
N GLN A 581 -23.41 -6.92 14.51
CA GLN A 581 -24.11 -7.47 15.67
C GLN A 581 -23.62 -8.89 16.03
N THR A 582 -23.39 -9.73 15.02
CA THR A 582 -22.87 -11.09 15.23
C THR A 582 -21.47 -11.07 15.82
N GLN A 583 -20.56 -10.27 15.23
CA GLN A 583 -19.17 -10.14 15.70
C GLN A 583 -19.09 -9.53 17.10
N MET A 584 -19.86 -8.49 17.39
CA MET A 584 -19.89 -7.86 18.70
C MET A 584 -20.38 -8.83 19.79
N ASN A 585 -21.43 -9.61 19.51
CA ASN A 585 -21.89 -10.64 20.44
C ASN A 585 -20.87 -11.76 20.64
N MET A 586 -20.19 -12.18 19.57
CA MET A 586 -19.15 -13.20 19.62
C MET A 586 -17.97 -12.73 20.48
N SER A 587 -17.40 -11.56 20.19
CA SER A 587 -16.29 -10.99 20.96
C SER A 587 -16.67 -10.77 22.43
N HIS A 588 -17.86 -10.24 22.71
CA HIS A 588 -18.34 -10.09 24.08
C HIS A 588 -18.47 -11.44 24.81
N GLY A 589 -18.98 -12.48 24.13
CA GLY A 589 -19.04 -13.83 24.68
C GLY A 589 -17.66 -14.42 24.98
N LEU A 590 -16.69 -14.21 24.10
CA LEU A 590 -15.31 -14.66 24.26
C LEU A 590 -14.60 -13.94 25.43
N ILE A 591 -14.82 -12.63 25.59
CA ILE A 591 -14.30 -11.86 26.74
C ILE A 591 -14.73 -12.50 28.05
N GLY A 592 -15.99 -12.92 28.16
CA GLY A 592 -16.52 -13.62 29.34
C GLY A 592 -15.89 -14.99 29.63
N THR A 593 -15.06 -15.53 28.72
CA THR A 593 -14.34 -16.80 28.92
C THR A 593 -12.89 -16.64 29.33
N LEU A 594 -12.29 -15.44 29.19
CA LEU A 594 -10.86 -15.21 29.47
C LEU A 594 -10.50 -15.64 30.89
N ASP A 595 -11.19 -15.09 31.89
CA ASP A 595 -10.95 -15.33 33.33
C ASP A 595 -10.99 -16.81 33.76
N ARG A 596 -11.57 -17.70 32.93
CA ARG A 596 -11.73 -19.13 33.21
C ARG A 596 -10.84 -20.04 32.39
N ARG A 597 -10.41 -19.58 31.22
CA ARG A 597 -9.82 -20.43 30.19
C ARG A 597 -8.54 -19.85 29.60
N PHE A 598 -8.05 -18.71 30.07
CA PHE A 598 -6.88 -18.04 29.54
C PHE A 598 -6.23 -17.15 30.62
N PRO A 599 -4.89 -16.98 30.64
CA PRO A 599 -3.92 -17.65 29.80
C PRO A 599 -3.70 -19.09 30.25
N SER A 600 -2.83 -19.84 29.57
CA SER A 600 -2.47 -21.19 30.02
C SER A 600 -1.74 -21.13 31.38
N ILE A 601 -1.74 -22.24 32.12
CA ILE A 601 -0.92 -22.35 33.34
C ILE A 601 0.54 -22.00 32.99
N GLU A 602 1.22 -21.21 33.84
CA GLU A 602 2.59 -20.68 33.66
C GLU A 602 2.74 -19.48 32.70
N GLN A 603 1.70 -19.03 32.02
CA GLN A 603 1.75 -17.79 31.22
C GLN A 603 1.47 -16.53 32.07
N PRO A 604 2.09 -15.38 31.73
CA PRO A 604 1.86 -14.13 32.46
C PRO A 604 0.45 -13.58 32.20
N TYR A 605 -0.11 -12.86 33.18
CA TYR A 605 -1.42 -12.18 33.04
C TYR A 605 -1.45 -11.12 31.93
N GLU A 606 -0.29 -10.65 31.48
CA GLU A 606 -0.19 -9.77 30.30
C GLU A 606 -0.79 -10.40 29.04
N GLU A 607 -0.69 -11.72 28.88
CA GLU A 607 -1.37 -12.41 27.77
C GLU A 607 -2.88 -12.17 27.83
N GLU A 608 -3.48 -12.20 29.03
CA GLU A 608 -4.91 -11.95 29.22
C GLU A 608 -5.29 -10.51 28.84
N ARG A 609 -4.42 -9.54 29.16
CA ARG A 609 -4.57 -8.15 28.73
C ARG A 609 -4.53 -8.02 27.21
N VAL A 610 -3.57 -8.66 26.54
CA VAL A 610 -3.46 -8.65 25.08
C VAL A 610 -4.69 -9.30 24.44
N ALA A 611 -5.12 -10.45 24.94
CA ALA A 611 -6.32 -11.15 24.47
C ALA A 611 -7.58 -10.29 24.63
N PHE A 612 -7.76 -9.65 25.80
CA PHE A 612 -8.84 -8.71 26.05
C PHE A 612 -8.81 -7.54 25.07
N GLY A 613 -7.64 -6.92 24.87
CA GLY A 613 -7.44 -5.84 23.90
C GLY A 613 -7.89 -6.23 22.50
N ARG A 614 -7.46 -7.38 21.98
CA ARG A 614 -7.84 -7.88 20.65
C ARG A 614 -9.35 -8.04 20.50
N LEU A 615 -10.02 -8.64 21.49
CA LEU A 615 -11.47 -8.84 21.45
C LEU A 615 -12.24 -7.51 21.51
N VAL A 616 -11.79 -6.57 22.35
CA VAL A 616 -12.36 -5.21 22.42
C VAL A 616 -12.09 -4.42 21.14
N GLY A 617 -10.91 -4.57 20.52
CA GLY A 617 -10.58 -3.97 19.24
C GLY A 617 -11.52 -4.42 18.11
N ALA A 618 -11.77 -5.72 18.00
CA ALA A 618 -12.74 -6.29 17.05
C ALA A 618 -14.17 -5.77 17.31
N TYR A 619 -14.56 -5.67 18.58
CA TYR A 619 -15.85 -5.09 19.00
C TYR A 619 -15.97 -3.61 18.60
N ALA A 620 -14.97 -2.80 18.92
CA ALA A 620 -14.94 -1.36 18.61
C ALA A 620 -14.89 -1.08 17.10
N ARG A 621 -14.29 -1.96 16.30
CA ARG A 621 -14.29 -1.87 14.83
C ARG A 621 -15.72 -1.94 14.27
N CYS A 622 -16.52 -2.90 14.73
CA CYS A 622 -17.93 -3.01 14.34
C CYS A 622 -18.74 -1.78 14.74
N ALA A 623 -18.51 -1.21 15.93
CA ALA A 623 -19.16 0.04 16.33
C ALA A 623 -18.85 1.22 15.37
N ARG A 624 -17.62 1.32 14.86
CA ARG A 624 -17.26 2.35 13.87
C ARG A 624 -17.97 2.13 12.54
N ILE A 625 -18.04 0.89 12.05
CA ILE A 625 -18.81 0.56 10.83
C ILE A 625 -20.29 0.94 11.00
N LEU A 626 -20.90 0.58 12.13
CA LEU A 626 -22.30 0.92 12.41
C LEU A 626 -22.55 2.43 12.44
N SER A 627 -21.56 3.22 12.87
CA SER A 627 -21.68 4.68 12.90
C SER A 627 -21.83 5.32 11.52
N HIS A 628 -21.36 4.68 10.45
CA HIS A 628 -21.48 5.19 9.08
C HIS A 628 -22.91 5.21 8.54
N TYR A 629 -23.78 4.40 9.12
CA TYR A 629 -25.19 4.44 8.77
C TYR A 629 -25.90 5.70 9.27
N VAL A 630 -25.38 6.36 10.31
CA VAL A 630 -25.95 7.60 10.85
C VAL A 630 -25.59 8.75 9.92
N GLY A 631 -26.60 9.31 9.23
CA GLY A 631 -26.39 10.36 8.22
C GLY A 631 -25.75 9.86 6.92
N GLY A 632 -25.77 8.56 6.65
CA GLY A 632 -25.18 7.97 5.43
C GLY A 632 -25.98 8.26 4.16
N GLU A 633 -25.28 8.25 3.02
CA GLU A 633 -25.83 8.33 1.66
C GLU A 633 -25.17 7.27 0.77
N TYR A 634 -25.92 6.65 -0.14
CA TYR A 634 -25.37 5.70 -1.10
C TYR A 634 -24.81 6.43 -2.32
N LEU A 635 -23.58 6.05 -2.69
CA LEU A 635 -22.90 6.52 -3.88
C LEU A 635 -23.12 5.58 -5.07
N SER A 636 -23.13 6.17 -6.27
CA SER A 636 -23.16 5.43 -7.53
C SER A 636 -22.23 6.03 -8.56
N ARG A 637 -21.33 5.19 -9.08
CA ARG A 637 -20.42 5.50 -10.19
C ARG A 637 -21.04 5.19 -11.56
N ALA A 638 -22.27 4.67 -11.61
CA ALA A 638 -22.97 4.43 -12.87
C ALA A 638 -23.07 5.71 -13.71
N HIS A 639 -22.76 5.62 -15.00
CA HIS A 639 -22.88 6.73 -15.92
C HIS A 639 -24.30 6.87 -16.44
N ARG A 640 -24.66 8.07 -16.88
CA ARG A 640 -25.96 8.31 -17.53
C ARG A 640 -26.08 7.44 -18.78
N GLY A 641 -27.08 6.57 -18.79
CA GLY A 641 -27.34 5.63 -19.90
C GLY A 641 -26.90 4.20 -19.60
N ASP A 642 -26.18 3.96 -18.50
CA ASP A 642 -25.87 2.60 -18.06
C ASP A 642 -27.16 1.82 -17.71
N PRO A 643 -27.20 0.50 -17.99
CA PRO A 643 -28.33 -0.32 -17.60
C PRO A 643 -28.55 -0.26 -16.08
N HIS A 644 -29.80 0.00 -15.66
CA HIS A 644 -30.18 0.10 -14.24
C HIS A 644 -29.42 1.17 -13.44
N ALA A 645 -28.86 2.19 -14.12
CA ALA A 645 -28.21 3.31 -13.45
C ALA A 645 -29.16 3.98 -12.43
N VAL A 646 -28.67 4.15 -11.21
CA VAL A 646 -29.34 4.93 -10.17
C VAL A 646 -28.74 6.34 -10.11
N ALA A 647 -29.38 7.24 -9.37
CA ALA A 647 -28.82 8.56 -9.16
C ALA A 647 -27.44 8.45 -8.47
N PRO A 648 -26.45 9.30 -8.82
CA PRO A 648 -25.10 9.25 -8.25
C PRO A 648 -25.05 9.34 -6.72
N LEU A 649 -26.08 9.96 -6.13
CA LEU A 649 -26.23 10.11 -4.70
C LEU A 649 -27.68 9.78 -4.32
N THR A 650 -27.87 8.89 -3.34
CA THR A 650 -29.19 8.55 -2.79
C THR A 650 -29.13 8.37 -1.28
N TYR A 651 -30.28 8.32 -0.60
CA TYR A 651 -30.33 8.26 0.86
C TYR A 651 -30.26 6.84 1.41
N VAL A 652 -29.66 6.68 2.60
CA VAL A 652 -29.84 5.48 3.43
C VAL A 652 -31.23 5.54 4.10
N PRO A 653 -32.10 4.52 3.95
CA PRO A 653 -33.44 4.54 4.53
C PRO A 653 -33.45 4.77 6.05
N LEU A 654 -34.39 5.57 6.54
CA LEU A 654 -34.52 5.86 7.97
C LEU A 654 -34.60 4.59 8.85
N ALA A 655 -35.22 3.52 8.35
CA ALA A 655 -35.28 2.24 9.05
C ALA A 655 -33.90 1.60 9.28
N GLU A 656 -33.01 1.69 8.30
CA GLU A 656 -31.64 1.17 8.39
C GLU A 656 -30.81 2.02 9.37
N GLN A 657 -30.96 3.35 9.31
CA GLN A 657 -30.28 4.25 10.25
C GLN A 657 -30.74 4.01 11.70
N LYS A 658 -32.04 3.82 11.91
CA LYS A 658 -32.61 3.44 13.22
C LYS A 658 -32.06 2.10 13.71
N ARG A 659 -31.96 1.10 12.81
CA ARG A 659 -31.43 -0.24 13.13
C ARG A 659 -29.96 -0.17 13.55
N ALA A 660 -29.15 0.63 12.86
CA ALA A 660 -27.76 0.87 13.21
C ALA A 660 -27.64 1.62 14.55
N PHE A 661 -28.41 2.71 14.73
CA PHE A 661 -28.38 3.48 15.97
C PHE A 661 -28.82 2.66 17.18
N ALA A 662 -29.89 1.84 17.06
CA ALA A 662 -30.30 0.94 18.12
C ALA A 662 -29.21 -0.10 18.49
N SER A 663 -28.36 -0.47 17.52
CA SER A 663 -27.20 -1.32 17.80
C SER A 663 -26.13 -0.55 18.58
N LEU A 664 -25.82 0.69 18.21
CA LEU A 664 -24.89 1.54 18.95
C LEU A 664 -25.40 1.84 20.37
N ASP A 665 -26.69 2.11 20.53
CA ASP A 665 -27.33 2.28 21.83
C ASP A 665 -27.10 1.05 22.71
N ARG A 666 -27.39 -0.14 22.20
CA ARG A 666 -27.21 -1.40 22.91
C ARG A 666 -25.75 -1.74 23.24
N TYR A 667 -24.84 -1.54 22.29
CA TYR A 667 -23.46 -2.04 22.37
C TYR A 667 -22.41 -0.97 22.69
N VAL A 668 -22.76 0.30 22.75
CA VAL A 668 -21.77 1.37 23.02
C VAL A 668 -22.25 2.31 24.10
N PHE A 669 -23.49 2.79 24.00
CA PHE A 669 -23.98 3.81 24.92
C PHE A 669 -24.62 3.22 26.19
N SER A 670 -25.19 2.01 26.11
CA SER A 670 -25.71 1.31 27.28
C SER A 670 -24.62 1.02 28.31
N SER A 671 -24.91 1.29 29.58
CA SER A 671 -24.07 0.90 30.72
C SER A 671 -23.79 -0.61 30.78
N ARG A 672 -24.68 -1.44 30.21
CA ARG A 672 -24.51 -2.90 30.14
C ARG A 672 -23.47 -3.35 29.12
N ALA A 673 -23.12 -2.51 28.14
CA ALA A 673 -22.16 -2.85 27.10
C ALA A 673 -20.71 -2.99 27.61
N TRP A 674 -20.41 -2.36 28.75
CA TRP A 674 -19.08 -2.27 29.33
C TRP A 674 -18.97 -2.99 30.68
N ASN A 675 -19.87 -3.93 30.94
CA ASN A 675 -19.92 -4.67 32.19
C ASN A 675 -19.01 -5.90 32.15
N PHE A 676 -17.81 -5.77 32.70
CA PHE A 676 -16.85 -6.86 32.84
C PHE A 676 -16.72 -7.32 34.30
N SER A 677 -16.37 -8.59 34.52
CA SER A 677 -16.21 -9.10 35.90
C SER A 677 -15.05 -8.41 36.62
N PRO A 678 -15.17 -8.09 37.93
CA PRO A 678 -14.07 -7.55 38.71
C PRO A 678 -12.81 -8.41 38.70
N SER A 679 -12.96 -9.75 38.67
CA SER A 679 -11.84 -10.70 38.57
C SER A 679 -11.01 -10.44 37.31
N LEU A 680 -11.65 -10.45 36.13
CA LEU A 680 -11.00 -10.13 34.86
C LEU A 680 -10.29 -8.77 34.91
N MET A 681 -10.98 -7.70 35.32
CA MET A 681 -10.41 -6.34 35.33
C MET A 681 -9.15 -6.23 36.21
N ASN A 682 -9.11 -6.92 37.34
CA ASN A 682 -7.95 -6.92 38.23
C ASN A 682 -6.77 -7.74 37.71
N LYS A 683 -6.95 -8.54 36.65
CA LYS A 683 -5.89 -9.31 35.99
C LYS A 683 -5.31 -8.62 34.77
N LEU A 684 -5.97 -7.60 34.21
CA LEU A 684 -5.52 -6.90 33.00
C LEU A 684 -4.36 -5.93 33.27
N VAL A 685 -3.24 -6.45 33.73
CA VAL A 685 -2.00 -5.72 34.00
C VAL A 685 -0.96 -5.99 32.91
N TYR A 686 -0.01 -5.09 32.73
CA TYR A 686 1.17 -5.34 31.90
C TYR A 686 2.33 -5.84 32.77
N THR A 687 3.31 -6.54 32.18
CA THR A 687 4.58 -6.84 32.86
C THR A 687 5.71 -6.00 32.28
N GLU A 688 6.65 -5.58 33.12
CA GLU A 688 7.82 -4.77 32.71
C GLU A 688 8.90 -5.65 32.09
N ASN A 689 8.54 -6.53 31.15
CA ASN A 689 9.47 -7.54 30.64
C ASN A 689 10.30 -7.06 29.44
N GLU A 690 10.11 -5.82 28.98
CA GLU A 690 10.75 -5.26 27.78
C GLU A 690 11.37 -3.87 28.06
N SER A 691 12.16 -3.72 29.12
CA SER A 691 12.83 -2.42 29.39
C SER A 691 13.83 -1.98 28.29
N ASP A 692 14.19 -2.90 27.40
CA ASP A 692 14.98 -2.66 26.19
C ASP A 692 14.03 -2.69 24.98
N TRP A 693 14.31 -1.91 23.92
CA TRP A 693 13.49 -1.76 22.70
C TRP A 693 12.28 -0.80 22.77
N GLY A 694 12.47 0.39 23.36
CA GLY A 694 11.54 1.50 23.13
C GLY A 694 10.19 1.35 23.85
N TYR A 695 10.12 0.46 24.83
CA TYR A 695 8.93 0.24 25.65
C TYR A 695 8.45 1.54 26.32
N ASN A 696 7.26 1.97 25.92
CA ASN A 696 6.56 3.08 26.52
C ASN A 696 5.40 2.52 27.36
N PRO A 697 5.57 2.35 28.69
CA PRO A 697 4.54 1.76 29.52
C PRO A 697 3.24 2.57 29.45
N PRO A 698 2.07 1.91 29.46
CA PRO A 698 0.81 2.58 29.64
C PRO A 698 0.82 3.47 30.91
N THR A 699 0.13 4.61 30.86
CA THR A 699 0.08 5.57 31.99
C THR A 699 -0.51 4.99 33.27
N GLN A 700 -1.23 3.86 33.16
CA GLN A 700 -1.85 3.15 34.27
C GLN A 700 -1.59 1.65 34.11
N HIS A 701 -1.29 0.98 35.23
CA HIS A 701 -1.08 -0.48 35.23
C HIS A 701 -2.34 -1.26 34.84
N GLY A 702 -3.51 -0.85 35.33
CA GLY A 702 -4.78 -1.51 35.05
C GLY A 702 -5.48 -0.99 33.79
N VAL A 703 -6.48 -1.75 33.31
CA VAL A 703 -7.40 -1.30 32.25
C VAL A 703 -8.66 -0.74 32.90
N SER A 704 -9.09 0.44 32.46
CA SER A 704 -10.35 1.06 32.90
C SER A 704 -11.46 0.85 31.86
N ALA A 705 -12.51 0.13 32.24
CA ALA A 705 -13.69 -0.05 31.39
C ALA A 705 -14.36 1.29 31.02
N SER A 706 -14.38 2.26 31.95
CA SER A 706 -14.92 3.60 31.68
C SER A 706 -14.06 4.36 30.67
N MET A 707 -12.74 4.22 30.73
CA MET A 707 -11.83 4.82 29.76
C MET A 707 -12.05 4.25 28.35
N LEU A 708 -12.21 2.92 28.22
CA LEU A 708 -12.51 2.28 26.93
C LEU A 708 -13.86 2.76 26.38
N ALA A 709 -14.88 2.81 27.23
CA ALA A 709 -16.18 3.34 26.88
C ALA A 709 -16.09 4.79 26.39
N SER A 710 -15.44 5.67 27.18
CA SER A 710 -15.29 7.08 26.84
C SER A 710 -14.48 7.28 25.55
N ALA A 711 -13.41 6.50 25.32
CA ALA A 711 -12.60 6.60 24.11
C ALA A 711 -13.43 6.26 22.85
N LEU A 712 -14.19 5.16 22.89
CA LEU A 712 -15.05 4.78 21.76
C LEU A 712 -16.20 5.77 21.57
N GLN A 713 -16.93 6.11 22.65
CA GLN A 713 -18.05 7.06 22.60
C GLN A 713 -17.60 8.44 22.08
N ALA A 714 -16.48 8.97 22.57
CA ALA A 714 -15.94 10.24 22.09
C ALA A 714 -15.59 10.20 20.60
N SER A 715 -15.08 9.07 20.11
CA SER A 715 -14.82 8.88 18.68
C SER A 715 -16.11 8.94 17.86
N LEU A 716 -17.19 8.31 18.33
CA LEU A 716 -18.49 8.35 17.63
C LEU A 716 -19.11 9.74 17.69
N TYR A 717 -19.04 10.43 18.83
CA TYR A 717 -19.54 11.79 18.97
C TYR A 717 -18.82 12.77 18.04
N ARG A 718 -17.50 12.66 17.90
CA ARG A 718 -16.75 13.49 16.93
C ARG A 718 -17.24 13.30 15.50
N ASN A 719 -17.64 12.08 15.11
CA ASN A 719 -18.20 11.83 13.79
C ASN A 719 -19.61 12.44 13.66
N PHE A 720 -20.51 12.07 14.58
CA PHE A 720 -21.92 12.50 14.56
C PHE A 720 -22.11 14.02 14.61
N PHE A 721 -21.23 14.72 15.32
CA PHE A 721 -21.29 16.17 15.49
C PHE A 721 -20.21 16.92 14.73
N SER A 722 -19.57 16.29 13.74
CA SER A 722 -18.66 17.01 12.84
C SER A 722 -19.44 18.05 12.00
N PRO A 723 -18.82 19.19 11.63
CA PRO A 723 -19.46 20.19 10.79
C PRO A 723 -20.02 19.61 9.49
N THR A 724 -19.25 18.74 8.82
CA THR A 724 -19.66 18.05 7.59
C THR A 724 -20.89 17.15 7.80
N MET A 725 -20.95 16.41 8.90
CA MET A 725 -22.10 15.54 9.21
C MET A 725 -23.37 16.36 9.49
N LEU A 726 -23.27 17.40 10.32
CA LEU A 726 -24.42 18.25 10.66
C LEU A 726 -24.97 18.97 9.43
N GLN A 727 -24.09 19.50 8.57
CA GLN A 727 -24.49 20.11 7.30
C GLN A 727 -25.19 19.10 6.39
N ARG A 728 -24.65 17.88 6.27
CA ARG A 728 -25.26 16.81 5.47
C ARG A 728 -26.65 16.44 5.98
N LEU A 729 -26.86 16.29 7.29
CA LEU A 729 -28.18 15.98 7.86
C LEU A 729 -29.22 17.09 7.61
N ASP A 730 -28.79 18.35 7.58
CA ASP A 730 -29.65 19.49 7.21
C ASP A 730 -30.04 19.41 5.73
N ASP A 731 -29.04 19.24 4.86
CA ASP A 731 -29.22 19.05 3.42
C ASP A 731 -30.14 17.87 3.10
N MET A 732 -29.93 16.71 3.73
CA MET A 732 -30.72 15.49 3.54
C MET A 732 -32.21 15.73 3.86
N SER A 733 -32.50 16.52 4.89
CA SER A 733 -33.88 16.88 5.26
C SER A 733 -34.57 17.64 4.13
N SER A 734 -33.84 18.54 3.46
CA SER A 734 -34.36 19.28 2.30
C SER A 734 -34.47 18.43 1.03
N ARG A 735 -33.52 17.50 0.81
CA ARG A 735 -33.44 16.68 -0.41
C ARG A 735 -34.41 15.49 -0.41
N TYR A 736 -34.61 14.85 0.75
CA TYR A 736 -35.31 13.56 0.83
C TYR A 736 -36.47 13.54 1.84
N GLY A 737 -36.65 14.60 2.64
CA GLY A 737 -37.67 14.68 3.69
C GLY A 737 -37.50 13.56 4.72
N HIS A 738 -38.62 13.04 5.26
CA HIS A 738 -38.62 12.03 6.33
C HIS A 738 -38.26 10.58 5.89
N LYS A 739 -37.80 10.38 4.65
CA LYS A 739 -37.37 9.05 4.16
C LYS A 739 -36.02 8.62 4.73
N THR A 740 -35.26 9.58 5.24
CA THR A 740 -33.93 9.45 5.81
C THR A 740 -33.88 10.21 7.14
N MET A 741 -32.80 10.02 7.89
CA MET A 741 -32.53 10.78 9.10
C MET A 741 -32.26 12.26 8.80
N GLY A 742 -32.79 13.15 9.63
CA GLY A 742 -32.46 14.58 9.65
C GLY A 742 -31.77 15.01 10.95
N LEU A 743 -31.46 16.31 11.06
CA LEU A 743 -30.85 16.89 12.27
C LEU A 743 -31.67 16.59 13.54
N THR A 744 -32.99 16.75 13.46
CA THR A 744 -33.89 16.52 14.60
C THR A 744 -33.79 15.09 15.13
N ASP A 745 -33.68 14.09 14.24
CA ASP A 745 -33.53 12.70 14.64
C ASP A 745 -32.23 12.49 15.44
N LEU A 746 -31.11 13.06 15.00
CA LEU A 746 -29.82 12.92 15.69
C LEU A 746 -29.90 13.42 17.12
N PHE A 747 -30.38 14.66 17.31
CA PHE A 747 -30.50 15.24 18.65
C PHE A 747 -31.49 14.49 19.52
N GLN A 748 -32.61 14.02 18.98
CA GLN A 748 -33.60 13.25 19.74
C GLN A 748 -33.04 11.90 20.18
N TRP A 749 -32.41 11.15 19.28
CA TRP A 749 -31.84 9.84 19.59
C TRP A 749 -30.70 9.96 20.59
N MET A 750 -29.82 10.95 20.41
CA MET A 750 -28.75 11.26 21.35
C MET A 750 -29.29 11.68 22.73
N GLN A 751 -30.34 12.51 22.78
CA GLN A 751 -30.97 12.89 24.04
C GLN A 751 -31.56 11.69 24.78
N GLN A 752 -32.23 10.79 24.06
CA GLN A 752 -32.82 9.58 24.62
C GLN A 752 -31.76 8.60 25.13
N THR A 753 -30.66 8.44 24.40
CA THR A 753 -29.61 7.49 24.74
C THR A 753 -28.66 8.01 25.82
N VAL A 754 -28.15 9.23 25.68
CA VAL A 754 -27.12 9.78 26.60
C VAL A 754 -27.74 10.30 27.89
N TYR A 755 -28.95 10.85 27.82
CA TYR A 755 -29.61 11.49 28.97
C TYR A 755 -30.93 10.82 29.35
N GLY A 756 -31.33 9.72 28.72
CA GLY A 756 -32.60 9.03 29.02
C GLY A 756 -32.68 8.47 30.45
N ASP A 757 -31.55 8.10 31.03
CA ASP A 757 -31.51 7.65 32.43
C ASP A 757 -31.80 8.80 33.41
N LEU A 758 -31.57 10.06 33.00
CA LEU A 758 -31.88 11.25 33.79
C LEU A 758 -33.37 11.61 33.75
N SER A 759 -34.12 11.14 32.75
CA SER A 759 -35.56 11.38 32.68
C SER A 759 -36.39 10.40 33.51
N HIS A 760 -35.80 9.27 33.98
CA HIS A 760 -36.46 8.27 34.86
C HIS A 760 -35.57 7.86 36.06
N PRO A 761 -35.60 8.59 37.19
CA PRO A 761 -34.65 8.43 38.31
C PRO A 761 -34.77 7.15 39.17
N GLY A 762 -35.34 6.04 38.66
CA GLY A 762 -35.76 4.90 39.49
C GLY A 762 -35.45 3.50 38.97
N SER A 763 -34.65 3.35 37.91
CA SER A 763 -34.31 2.05 37.33
C SER A 763 -32.80 1.90 37.13
N THR A 764 -32.07 1.73 38.23
CA THR A 764 -30.71 1.18 38.21
C THR A 764 -30.70 -0.17 38.90
#